data_AF-A0A3C0BZN7-F1
#
_entry.id   AF-A0A3C0BZN7-F1
#
_cell.length_a   1.000
_cell.length_b   1.000
_cell.length_c   1.000
_cell.angle_alpha   90.00
_cell.angle_beta   90.00
_cell.angle_gamma   90.00
#
_symmetry.space_group_name_H-M   'P 1'
#
loop_
_entity.id
_entity.type
_entity.pdbx_description
1 polymer ?
#
loop_
_entity_poly.entity_id
_entity_poly.type
_entity_poly.pdbx_seq_one_letter_code
_entity_poly.pdbx_strand_id
1 'polypeptide(L)'
;MKNLILISSILFLISDMVYATETPSPTDSLTVFGPRPLFAAGGATKVIVDDFGYIDYTLTDQERTIIQSSISDWKSQGIDYGAYYGLGGSETSALTDPEILDVARAVNLDGTLESNFSFTRQGQLDYLLASGKLAIDLGASYIFMDGASPNLSNPSFDSETLSNFNTYLGDTYTSTELSNFGISDLTSFNYGQYLRDAGYTDSDSIYNSPPTNDLFKAWLKHMRKVERTFFTQWTTQLKEYGSENYDRTIYLGANRSTGSRQWANIDLFDYGIAETFLDALGWPYRNLVPVYKTIDNFDKRFWSWNFPSNTNFESGDANALGFGMPLGADEAEKLFFAETFGAGALVQNGINWVDFHRNDKRIDSLRSFLQFPSRNSSLFNLDNYGQFAILLSEIGEVEDVGSTNPSFNGASYLLADMQWTYDVVFAAYPDRRDGSDLLTLAKLQKYDAVVLPNSRYLSDSQVEILTEYVNAGGTLIGFGRIADQDDSGVPRGSTRTFDDYFEKDLITEVGSGKIIAFSTDLGKSYYDNAANESTKTSLRETFTNSVDGQLSPDFSLTYTGSGSGPGESPDVFVNRFKSDDGSWIIHLVNRNMETDESGSSEKKISDLESTEITMLLPTGYDTSSVVVSFIDADASEVKTLSHQASGSNIVFNLPDFSIWSVLKIGSTMNSSTSINDLPHSTPGTEGQTRSDDRDEDGEIRYVYWYWKGGNHGTVPFDVPYVATDDIGLKSISLYYRFSVDRAEWTDWTLVESTDISGKVASGNFSFDAPDGEGHYEFSTKATDSSDQVEVITPWNEQAYGVDQTAPIPPESISTAGSQKNGFWTTDISDLKFSWDKSKDNLSGIVQYQVSIRGMNGSDIVLENISSGEEWTPDTSELVSGNAYKFRLRVEDNAGNWNSGHDVFDLLYGESPVSDVTSPSVAVGDSKLTISWVNPNDSNYVGARVDVRPTNEPYASWIQSGLVNKDQQGEVSVPELINGVDYEVRVIAFAADNKHGNYVTLSSRYTPGIDSDGDGVLDHEDAFPQDSSEQLDTDGDGTGNNADTDDDGDEILDDDDEFPLDATESVDTDGDGTGNNADTDDDNDNVLDEKDEYPLISLGDRADADGDGIPNDCDADCQTAGMAADTDDDNDGVLDGDDALPLDATESVDTDGDGTGNNADLDDDNDGVLDGDDAFPLNASETTDTDGDGIGNNSDNCSLNANSNQTDTDDDGSGNVCDTDDDGDGVL
;
A
#
# COMPACT_ATOMS: atom_id res chain seq x y z
N MET A 1 -3.86 6.89 1.66
CA MET A 1 -2.94 7.07 2.80
C MET A 1 -2.13 5.82 3.19
N LYS A 2 -2.28 4.69 2.50
CA LYS A 2 -1.66 3.41 2.88
C LYS A 2 -0.14 3.27 2.70
N ASN A 3 0.61 4.27 2.25
CA ASN A 3 1.96 3.98 1.75
C ASN A 3 2.85 5.23 1.65
N LEU A 4 3.62 5.48 2.71
CA LEU A 4 4.61 6.54 2.87
C LEU A 4 5.53 6.22 4.07
N ILE A 5 6.27 5.08 4.07
CA ILE A 5 7.40 4.87 5.02
C ILE A 5 8.70 4.85 4.23
N LEU A 6 9.57 5.80 4.55
CA LEU A 6 10.99 5.67 4.95
C LEU A 6 11.54 7.11 4.78
N ILE A 7 11.82 7.85 5.85
CA ILE A 7 13.11 7.88 6.56
C ILE A 7 12.84 8.58 7.89
N SER A 8 13.13 7.94 9.03
CA SER A 8 13.24 8.65 10.31
C SER A 8 14.45 8.15 11.10
N SER A 9 15.56 8.83 10.90
CA SER A 9 16.66 8.94 11.85
C SER A 9 17.48 10.15 11.42
N ILE A 10 17.64 11.11 12.34
CA ILE A 10 18.40 12.38 12.23
C ILE A 10 17.56 13.59 11.81
N LEU A 11 16.98 14.30 12.80
CA LEU A 11 16.98 15.77 12.86
C LEU A 11 16.36 16.26 14.19
N PHE A 12 17.05 15.99 15.30
CA PHE A 12 16.98 16.90 16.44
C PHE A 12 18.12 17.91 16.26
N LEU A 13 17.80 19.15 15.90
CA LEU A 13 18.51 20.40 16.22
C LEU A 13 18.04 21.55 15.31
N ILE A 14 16.80 22.01 15.47
CA ILE A 14 16.47 23.42 15.21
C ILE A 14 15.59 23.89 16.37
N SER A 15 16.25 24.38 17.41
CA SER A 15 15.63 25.17 18.47
C SER A 15 15.32 26.55 17.90
N ASP A 16 14.02 26.90 17.84
CA ASP A 16 13.44 28.25 17.76
C ASP A 16 12.32 28.41 16.70
N MET A 17 11.42 27.42 16.56
CA MET A 17 10.10 27.69 15.96
C MET A 17 8.99 27.38 16.97
N VAL A 18 8.28 28.44 17.36
CA VAL A 18 7.03 28.38 18.12
C VAL A 18 5.93 28.11 17.10
N TYR A 19 5.48 26.86 16.99
CA TYR A 19 4.36 26.49 16.14
C TYR A 19 3.03 26.67 16.89
N ALA A 20 1.95 26.92 16.15
CA ALA A 20 0.62 27.17 16.71
C ALA A 20 0.20 26.04 17.67
N THR A 21 0.06 26.38 18.96
CA THR A 21 -0.17 25.40 20.03
C THR A 21 -1.63 25.00 20.22
N GLU A 22 -2.57 25.63 19.52
CA GLU A 22 -4.00 25.40 19.72
C GLU A 22 -4.67 24.84 18.46
N THR A 23 -5.36 23.72 18.61
CA THR A 23 -6.24 23.15 17.58
C THR A 23 -7.30 24.19 17.21
N PRO A 24 -7.52 24.50 15.91
CA PRO A 24 -8.56 25.43 15.49
C PRO A 24 -9.91 25.01 16.08
N SER A 25 -10.71 25.97 16.54
CA SER A 25 -12.04 25.66 17.06
C SER A 25 -13.04 25.63 15.89
N PRO A 26 -13.99 24.67 15.84
CA PRO A 26 -15.10 24.72 14.89
C PRO A 26 -16.06 25.88 15.17
N THR A 27 -15.85 26.67 16.23
CA THR A 27 -16.57 27.94 16.45
C THR A 27 -15.95 29.10 15.66
N ASP A 28 -14.72 28.95 15.17
CA ASP A 28 -14.00 29.95 14.40
C ASP A 28 -14.28 29.82 12.90
N SER A 29 -15.13 30.71 12.37
CA SER A 29 -15.50 30.81 10.95
C SER A 29 -14.33 31.16 10.02
N LEU A 30 -13.14 31.44 10.57
CA LEU A 30 -11.91 31.61 9.79
C LEU A 30 -11.21 30.27 9.50
N THR A 31 -11.67 29.17 10.11
CA THR A 31 -11.11 27.83 9.88
C THR A 31 -11.52 27.33 8.50
N VAL A 32 -10.52 27.16 7.62
CA VAL A 32 -10.70 26.56 6.29
C VAL A 32 -10.37 25.07 6.36
N PHE A 33 -11.35 24.25 6.01
CA PHE A 33 -11.21 22.81 5.81
C PHE A 33 -10.82 22.54 4.36
N GLY A 34 -10.16 21.42 4.12
CA GLY A 34 -9.84 21.02 2.76
C GLY A 34 -9.33 19.61 2.69
N PRO A 35 -9.39 18.96 1.52
CA PRO A 35 -8.81 17.62 1.37
C PRO A 35 -7.28 17.64 1.51
N ARG A 36 -6.67 18.83 1.39
CA ARG A 36 -5.23 19.02 1.24
C ARG A 36 -4.77 20.37 1.79
N PRO A 37 -3.48 20.50 2.13
CA PRO A 37 -2.90 21.81 2.41
C PRO A 37 -3.06 22.73 1.20
N LEU A 38 -3.83 23.81 1.36
CA LEU A 38 -3.71 24.96 0.49
C LEU A 38 -2.65 25.88 1.04
N PHE A 39 -1.62 26.12 0.25
CA PHE A 39 -0.56 27.06 0.58
C PHE A 39 -0.79 28.40 -0.13
N ALA A 40 -2.05 28.84 -0.15
CA ALA A 40 -2.39 30.20 -0.56
C ALA A 40 -2.20 31.11 0.65
N ALA A 41 -1.33 32.12 0.51
CA ALA A 41 -1.18 33.15 1.53
C ALA A 41 -2.57 33.66 1.98
N GLY A 42 -2.86 33.62 3.28
CA GLY A 42 -4.00 34.15 4.01
C GLY A 42 -5.28 33.32 3.94
N GLY A 43 -5.22 32.13 3.32
CA GLY A 43 -6.33 31.20 3.15
C GLY A 43 -5.94 29.74 3.38
N ALA A 44 -4.87 29.49 4.15
CA ALA A 44 -4.33 28.16 4.31
C ALA A 44 -5.33 27.20 4.97
N THR A 45 -5.45 25.99 4.40
CA THR A 45 -6.20 24.90 5.03
C THR A 45 -5.69 24.70 6.45
N LYS A 46 -6.58 24.85 7.43
CA LYS A 46 -6.31 24.63 8.85
C LYS A 46 -6.67 23.24 9.31
N VAL A 47 -7.53 22.55 8.56
CA VAL A 47 -7.91 21.17 8.83
C VAL A 47 -7.94 20.39 7.52
N ILE A 48 -7.04 19.42 7.39
CA ILE A 48 -7.07 18.44 6.32
C ILE A 48 -8.14 17.41 6.66
N VAL A 49 -9.06 17.20 5.74
CA VAL A 49 -10.10 16.20 5.84
C VAL A 49 -9.72 15.03 4.94
N ASP A 50 -9.95 13.81 5.41
CA ASP A 50 -9.81 12.59 4.61
C ASP A 50 -11.05 12.31 3.77
N ASP A 51 -10.90 11.65 2.62
CA ASP A 51 -12.03 11.18 1.81
C ASP A 51 -12.48 9.82 2.34
N PHE A 52 -13.71 9.72 2.85
CA PHE A 52 -14.35 8.49 3.33
C PHE A 52 -13.40 7.37 3.85
N GLY A 53 -12.88 7.57 5.06
CA GLY A 53 -12.59 6.50 6.01
C GLY A 53 -11.36 5.66 5.79
N TYR A 54 -10.19 6.20 5.42
CA TYR A 54 -8.99 5.36 5.25
C TYR A 54 -8.34 4.87 6.56
N ILE A 55 -8.75 5.39 7.72
CA ILE A 55 -8.15 5.03 9.02
C ILE A 55 -9.05 4.07 9.80
N ASP A 56 -8.73 2.80 9.72
CA ASP A 56 -9.31 1.76 10.56
C ASP A 56 -8.24 0.78 11.08
N TYR A 57 -8.64 -0.14 11.96
CA TYR A 57 -7.70 -1.09 12.56
C TYR A 57 -7.14 -2.14 11.59
N THR A 58 -7.64 -2.22 10.35
CA THR A 58 -7.10 -3.13 9.34
C THR A 58 -5.80 -2.59 8.72
N LEU A 59 -5.45 -1.34 9.01
CA LEU A 59 -4.15 -0.78 8.65
C LEU A 59 -3.01 -1.55 9.30
N THR A 60 -1.99 -1.89 8.52
CA THR A 60 -0.72 -2.46 8.95
C THR A 60 0.07 -1.48 9.83
N ASP A 61 1.02 -1.98 10.62
CA ASP A 61 1.89 -1.11 11.43
C ASP A 61 2.72 -0.16 10.56
N GLN A 62 3.06 -0.61 9.34
CA GLN A 62 3.69 0.23 8.34
C GLN A 62 2.74 1.38 7.99
N GLU A 63 1.55 1.09 7.44
CA GLU A 63 0.51 2.08 7.11
C GLU A 63 0.19 3.08 8.23
N ARG A 64 0.19 2.65 9.49
CA ARG A 64 -0.06 3.55 10.64
C ARG A 64 1.08 4.55 10.85
N THR A 65 2.33 4.08 10.83
CA THR A 65 3.50 4.94 11.05
C THR A 65 3.61 6.03 9.98
N ILE A 66 3.23 5.69 8.74
CA ILE A 66 3.12 6.58 7.58
C ILE A 66 2.20 7.76 7.89
N ILE A 67 0.97 7.41 8.24
CA ILE A 67 -0.14 8.34 8.43
C ILE A 67 0.19 9.23 9.63
N GLN A 68 0.67 8.63 10.73
CA GLN A 68 1.07 9.38 11.91
C GLN A 68 2.20 10.38 11.61
N SER A 69 3.18 10.01 10.79
CA SER A 69 4.27 10.90 10.38
C SER A 69 3.76 12.06 9.54
N SER A 70 2.81 11.80 8.63
CA SER A 70 2.18 12.83 7.79
C SER A 70 1.36 13.82 8.61
N ILE A 71 0.52 13.29 9.51
CA ILE A 71 -0.29 14.11 10.42
C ILE A 71 0.61 14.94 11.34
N SER A 72 1.70 14.36 11.85
CA SER A 72 2.66 15.07 12.70
C SER A 72 3.36 16.21 11.95
N ASP A 73 3.73 15.97 10.69
CA ASP A 73 4.32 17.00 9.81
C ASP A 73 3.32 18.15 9.55
N TRP A 74 2.07 17.84 9.17
CA TRP A 74 1.02 18.84 9.02
C TRP A 74 0.76 19.62 10.31
N LYS A 75 0.69 18.92 11.45
CA LYS A 75 0.51 19.55 12.75
C LYS A 75 1.66 20.48 13.10
N SER A 76 2.89 20.13 12.72
CA SER A 76 4.05 21.02 12.86
C SER A 76 3.90 22.30 12.01
N GLN A 77 3.15 22.25 10.91
CA GLN A 77 2.84 23.41 10.07
C GLN A 77 1.58 24.16 10.52
N GLY A 78 0.98 23.78 11.66
CA GLY A 78 -0.25 24.38 12.17
C GLY A 78 -1.51 23.95 11.43
N ILE A 79 -1.47 22.77 10.79
CA ILE A 79 -2.59 22.15 10.08
C ILE A 79 -3.04 20.91 10.84
N ASP A 80 -4.29 20.90 11.28
CA ASP A 80 -4.90 19.74 11.92
C ASP A 80 -5.39 18.71 10.91
N TYR A 81 -5.63 17.50 11.39
CA TYR A 81 -6.16 16.42 10.59
C TYR A 81 -7.52 15.95 11.11
N GLY A 82 -8.39 15.59 10.18
CA GLY A 82 -9.71 15.09 10.45
C GLY A 82 -10.07 13.83 9.65
N ALA A 83 -10.43 12.78 10.39
CA ALA A 83 -10.82 11.49 9.84
C ALA A 83 -12.32 11.48 9.51
N TYR A 84 -12.71 11.05 8.32
CA TYR A 84 -14.09 11.06 7.86
C TYR A 84 -14.61 9.62 7.77
N TYR A 85 -15.81 9.27 8.28
CA TYR A 85 -16.33 7.89 8.29
C TYR A 85 -17.74 7.80 7.72
N GLY A 86 -18.07 6.73 6.99
CA GLY A 86 -19.43 6.44 6.53
C GLY A 86 -20.21 5.53 7.47
N LEU A 87 -21.48 5.86 7.75
CA LEU A 87 -22.37 5.00 8.55
C LEU A 87 -22.98 3.85 7.72
N GLY A 88 -23.20 4.07 6.41
CA GLY A 88 -23.88 3.14 5.51
C GLY A 88 -22.99 2.04 4.91
N GLY A 89 -21.67 2.22 4.94
CA GLY A 89 -20.69 1.22 4.52
C GLY A 89 -19.34 1.53 5.17
N SER A 90 -18.56 0.50 5.51
CA SER A 90 -17.13 0.73 5.70
C SER A 90 -16.54 0.99 4.32
N GLU A 91 -15.78 2.05 4.09
CA GLU A 91 -15.13 2.26 2.79
C GLU A 91 -13.70 1.69 2.76
N THR A 92 -13.46 0.74 3.66
CA THR A 92 -12.17 0.09 3.93
C THR A 92 -12.19 -1.41 3.73
N SER A 93 -11.06 -2.06 4.02
CA SER A 93 -10.93 -3.53 4.15
C SER A 93 -11.92 -4.17 5.11
N ALA A 94 -12.58 -3.42 5.99
CA ALA A 94 -13.66 -3.96 6.81
C ALA A 94 -14.85 -4.49 5.99
N LEU A 95 -15.02 -4.07 4.72
CA LEU A 95 -16.01 -4.66 3.80
C LEU A 95 -15.73 -6.10 3.43
N THR A 96 -14.49 -6.57 3.62
CA THR A 96 -14.07 -7.92 3.27
C THR A 96 -13.78 -8.78 4.50
N ASP A 97 -13.84 -8.23 5.71
CA ASP A 97 -13.63 -8.94 6.97
C ASP A 97 -14.91 -9.68 7.42
N PRO A 98 -14.98 -11.02 7.30
CA PRO A 98 -16.19 -11.77 7.62
C PRO A 98 -16.64 -11.64 9.08
N GLU A 99 -15.71 -11.38 10.00
CA GLU A 99 -16.03 -11.26 11.43
C GLU A 99 -16.78 -9.96 11.71
N ILE A 100 -16.39 -8.86 11.05
CA ILE A 100 -17.09 -7.56 11.15
C ILE A 100 -18.44 -7.64 10.44
N LEU A 101 -18.46 -8.20 9.22
CA LEU A 101 -19.66 -8.22 8.39
C LEU A 101 -20.83 -8.92 9.10
N ASP A 102 -20.58 -10.00 9.85
CA ASP A 102 -21.62 -10.74 10.58
C ASP A 102 -22.24 -9.92 11.73
N VAL A 103 -21.42 -9.13 12.42
CA VAL A 103 -21.84 -8.38 13.62
C VAL A 103 -22.26 -6.95 13.34
N ALA A 104 -21.89 -6.35 12.20
CA ALA A 104 -22.17 -4.96 11.86
C ALA A 104 -23.28 -4.76 10.81
N ARG A 105 -23.50 -5.73 9.92
CA ARG A 105 -24.58 -5.67 8.90
C ARG A 105 -25.96 -5.81 9.52
N ALA A 106 -26.95 -5.13 8.95
CA ALA A 106 -28.34 -5.33 9.35
C ALA A 106 -28.81 -6.75 8.94
N VAL A 107 -29.67 -7.36 9.76
CA VAL A 107 -30.40 -8.57 9.38
C VAL A 107 -31.74 -8.17 8.80
N ASN A 108 -32.02 -8.60 7.58
CA ASN A 108 -33.29 -8.37 6.90
C ASN A 108 -34.47 -9.06 7.56
N LEU A 109 -35.68 -8.58 7.25
CA LEU A 109 -36.92 -9.22 7.70
C LEU A 109 -37.00 -10.70 7.28
N ASP A 110 -36.43 -11.08 6.15
CA ASP A 110 -36.38 -12.46 5.66
C ASP A 110 -35.25 -13.31 6.28
N GLY A 111 -34.40 -12.70 7.12
CA GLY A 111 -33.26 -13.31 7.79
C GLY A 111 -31.94 -13.25 7.03
N THR A 112 -31.90 -12.64 5.83
CA THR A 112 -30.65 -12.43 5.08
C THR A 112 -29.83 -11.25 5.65
N LEU A 113 -28.53 -11.15 5.34
CA LEU A 113 -27.72 -10.00 5.73
C LEU A 113 -27.79 -8.90 4.66
N GLU A 114 -28.07 -7.67 5.06
CA GLU A 114 -28.08 -6.47 4.19
C GLU A 114 -26.69 -6.01 3.82
N SER A 115 -26.46 -5.45 2.63
CA SER A 115 -25.10 -5.02 2.23
C SER A 115 -24.49 -3.98 3.16
N ASN A 116 -25.33 -3.21 3.83
CA ASN A 116 -24.95 -2.02 4.59
C ASN A 116 -24.85 -2.30 6.09
N PHE A 117 -23.93 -1.60 6.75
CA PHE A 117 -23.84 -1.57 8.20
C PHE A 117 -25.04 -0.85 8.82
N SER A 118 -25.32 -1.14 10.10
CA SER A 118 -26.47 -0.55 10.79
C SER A 118 -26.13 -0.12 12.20
N PHE A 119 -26.57 1.09 12.55
CA PHE A 119 -26.49 1.65 13.90
C PHE A 119 -27.21 0.81 14.97
N THR A 120 -28.09 -0.10 14.55
CA THR A 120 -28.79 -1.03 15.46
C THR A 120 -27.90 -2.17 15.94
N ARG A 121 -26.74 -2.35 15.32
CA ARG A 121 -25.82 -3.46 15.59
C ARG A 121 -24.66 -2.98 16.45
N GLN A 122 -24.42 -3.63 17.59
CA GLN A 122 -23.31 -3.27 18.48
C GLN A 122 -21.94 -3.38 17.78
N GLY A 123 -21.77 -4.35 16.89
CA GLY A 123 -20.54 -4.50 16.12
C GLY A 123 -20.19 -3.29 15.26
N GLN A 124 -21.19 -2.54 14.78
CA GLN A 124 -20.94 -1.30 14.04
C GLN A 124 -20.42 -0.17 14.94
N LEU A 125 -20.97 -0.07 16.16
CA LEU A 125 -20.49 0.90 17.13
C LEU A 125 -19.05 0.59 17.55
N ASP A 126 -18.76 -0.69 17.81
CA ASP A 126 -17.44 -1.16 18.21
C ASP A 126 -16.40 -0.90 17.12
N TYR A 127 -16.75 -1.16 15.85
CA TYR A 127 -15.92 -0.83 14.68
C TYR A 127 -15.61 0.67 14.62
N LEU A 128 -16.62 1.54 14.64
CA LEU A 128 -16.42 2.99 14.53
C LEU A 128 -15.69 3.59 15.74
N LEU A 129 -15.86 3.03 16.93
CA LEU A 129 -15.09 3.42 18.11
C LEU A 129 -13.62 3.01 17.96
N ALA A 130 -13.34 1.80 17.49
CA ALA A 130 -11.98 1.33 17.26
C ALA A 130 -11.26 2.18 16.20
N SER A 131 -11.92 2.43 15.07
CA SER A 131 -11.38 3.26 13.98
C SER A 131 -11.16 4.70 14.42
N GLY A 132 -12.14 5.31 15.10
CA GLY A 132 -12.00 6.68 15.62
C GLY A 132 -10.89 6.82 16.67
N LYS A 133 -10.74 5.84 17.57
CA LYS A 133 -9.63 5.81 18.54
C LYS A 133 -8.28 5.70 17.84
N LEU A 134 -8.18 4.83 16.82
CA LEU A 134 -6.96 4.74 16.01
C LEU A 134 -6.65 6.07 15.31
N ALA A 135 -7.64 6.75 14.71
CA ALA A 135 -7.40 8.07 14.13
C ALA A 135 -6.86 9.08 15.15
N ILE A 136 -7.39 9.07 16.37
CA ILE A 136 -6.86 9.89 17.47
C ILE A 136 -5.40 9.49 17.80
N ASP A 137 -5.10 8.19 17.88
CA ASP A 137 -3.74 7.70 18.13
C ASP A 137 -2.74 8.19 17.06
N LEU A 138 -3.19 8.26 15.80
CA LEU A 138 -2.40 8.74 14.66
C LEU A 138 -2.30 10.28 14.60
N GLY A 139 -3.07 11.02 15.40
CA GLY A 139 -2.94 12.48 15.53
C GLY A 139 -4.18 13.28 15.12
N ALA A 140 -5.30 12.65 14.77
CA ALA A 140 -6.53 13.36 14.42
C ALA A 140 -7.09 14.19 15.60
N SER A 141 -7.57 15.39 15.28
CA SER A 141 -8.32 16.25 16.20
C SER A 141 -9.79 16.39 15.79
N TYR A 142 -10.11 16.08 14.54
CA TYR A 142 -11.46 16.12 13.99
C TYR A 142 -11.90 14.72 13.57
N ILE A 143 -13.18 14.40 13.81
CA ILE A 143 -13.78 13.18 13.30
C ILE A 143 -15.15 13.52 12.71
N PHE A 144 -15.37 13.12 11.46
CA PHE A 144 -16.58 13.39 10.72
C PHE A 144 -17.35 12.08 10.49
N MET A 145 -18.67 12.18 10.45
CA MET A 145 -19.57 11.07 10.14
C MET A 145 -20.48 11.43 8.97
N ASP A 146 -20.41 10.64 7.91
CA ASP A 146 -21.42 10.54 6.86
C ASP A 146 -22.56 9.62 7.29
N GLY A 147 -23.79 10.01 6.92
CA GLY A 147 -25.01 9.30 7.23
C GLY A 147 -25.43 9.41 8.69
N ALA A 148 -25.01 10.45 9.44
CA ALA A 148 -25.34 10.64 10.88
C ALA A 148 -26.84 10.83 11.21
N SER A 149 -27.69 10.70 10.20
CA SER A 149 -29.13 10.47 10.30
C SER A 149 -29.49 9.20 9.51
N PRO A 150 -29.10 8.00 9.98
CA PRO A 150 -29.35 6.76 9.27
C PRO A 150 -30.80 6.62 8.87
N ASN A 151 -31.04 5.99 7.73
CA ASN A 151 -32.39 5.69 7.31
C ASN A 151 -33.03 4.73 8.33
N LEU A 152 -34.06 5.16 9.06
CA LEU A 152 -34.92 4.28 9.88
C LEU A 152 -35.61 3.16 9.05
N SER A 153 -35.35 3.09 7.74
CA SER A 153 -35.70 1.96 6.88
C SER A 153 -34.70 0.82 6.86
N ASN A 154 -33.51 0.95 7.48
CA ASN A 154 -32.54 -0.13 7.62
C ASN A 154 -32.36 -0.62 9.08
N PRO A 155 -33.44 -0.82 9.88
CA PRO A 155 -33.31 -1.42 11.19
C PRO A 155 -33.07 -2.94 11.02
N SER A 156 -32.22 -3.50 11.88
CA SER A 156 -32.00 -4.94 11.90
C SER A 156 -33.19 -5.69 12.54
N PHE A 157 -33.52 -6.87 12.02
CA PHE A 157 -34.53 -7.80 12.56
C PHE A 157 -33.89 -9.02 13.25
N ASP A 158 -32.65 -8.88 13.71
CA ASP A 158 -31.97 -9.89 14.50
C ASP A 158 -32.59 -10.11 15.90
N SER A 159 -32.20 -11.19 16.57
CA SER A 159 -32.78 -11.56 17.86
C SER A 159 -32.55 -10.53 18.97
N GLU A 160 -31.41 -9.84 18.97
CA GLU A 160 -31.07 -8.84 19.98
C GLU A 160 -31.97 -7.60 19.81
N THR A 161 -32.05 -7.08 18.58
CA THR A 161 -32.91 -5.92 18.27
C THR A 161 -34.38 -6.21 18.59
N LEU A 162 -34.88 -7.39 18.23
CA LEU A 162 -36.26 -7.79 18.53
C LEU A 162 -36.51 -7.97 20.05
N SER A 163 -35.53 -8.50 20.79
CA SER A 163 -35.62 -8.65 22.25
C SER A 163 -35.62 -7.29 22.96
N ASN A 164 -34.78 -6.37 22.50
CA ASN A 164 -34.73 -5.00 23.02
C ASN A 164 -36.05 -4.25 22.77
N PHE A 165 -36.70 -4.51 21.64
CA PHE A 165 -38.03 -3.96 21.38
C PHE A 165 -39.10 -4.54 22.31
N ASN A 166 -39.08 -5.84 22.60
CA ASN A 166 -40.00 -6.43 23.58
C ASN A 166 -39.82 -5.84 24.98
N THR A 167 -38.58 -5.56 25.37
CA THR A 167 -38.26 -4.87 26.63
C THR A 167 -38.83 -3.45 26.62
N TYR A 168 -38.58 -2.70 25.56
CA TYR A 168 -39.16 -1.36 25.37
C TYR A 168 -40.69 -1.36 25.46
N LEU A 169 -41.35 -2.34 24.82
CA LEU A 169 -42.80 -2.46 24.87
C LEU A 169 -43.32 -2.70 26.30
N GLY A 170 -42.65 -3.57 27.07
CA GLY A 170 -43.00 -3.86 28.46
C GLY A 170 -42.76 -2.70 29.42
N ASP A 171 -41.73 -1.89 29.17
CA ASP A 171 -41.40 -0.71 29.98
C ASP A 171 -42.29 0.50 29.67
N THR A 172 -42.75 0.61 28.42
CA THR A 172 -43.44 1.82 27.93
C THR A 172 -44.96 1.71 27.98
N TYR A 173 -45.52 0.52 27.73
CA TYR A 173 -46.96 0.33 27.54
C TYR A 173 -47.56 -0.53 28.64
N THR A 174 -48.75 -0.16 29.09
CA THR A 174 -49.54 -0.97 30.02
C THR A 174 -50.04 -2.24 29.35
N SER A 175 -50.39 -3.26 30.14
CA SER A 175 -50.96 -4.51 29.61
C SER A 175 -52.22 -4.30 28.76
N THR A 176 -53.00 -3.25 29.03
CA THR A 176 -54.17 -2.89 28.23
C THR A 176 -53.79 -2.34 26.86
N GLU A 177 -52.77 -1.49 26.79
CA GLU A 177 -52.28 -0.91 25.52
C GLU A 177 -51.60 -1.96 24.65
N LEU A 178 -50.82 -2.85 25.26
CA LEU A 178 -50.24 -4.00 24.56
C LEU A 178 -51.32 -4.90 23.95
N SER A 179 -52.41 -5.13 24.69
CA SER A 179 -53.57 -5.85 24.15
C SER A 179 -54.22 -5.13 22.97
N ASN A 180 -54.20 -3.78 22.93
CA ASN A 180 -54.70 -3.00 21.79
C ASN A 180 -53.79 -3.14 20.56
N PHE A 181 -52.49 -3.39 20.75
CA PHE A 181 -51.57 -3.77 19.67
C PHE A 181 -51.74 -5.22 19.21
N GLY A 182 -52.58 -6.01 19.88
CA GLY A 182 -52.76 -7.44 19.61
C GLY A 182 -51.73 -8.34 20.30
N ILE A 183 -51.03 -7.83 21.31
CA ILE A 183 -49.99 -8.56 22.05
C ILE A 183 -50.57 -9.07 23.38
N SER A 184 -50.73 -10.39 23.50
CA SER A 184 -51.24 -11.04 24.73
C SER A 184 -50.13 -11.57 25.64
N ASP A 185 -48.94 -11.84 25.10
CA ASP A 185 -47.77 -12.30 25.84
C ASP A 185 -46.48 -11.80 25.17
N LEU A 186 -45.81 -10.84 25.81
CA LEU A 186 -44.56 -10.26 25.33
C LEU A 186 -43.41 -11.26 25.23
N THR A 187 -43.38 -12.31 26.05
CA THR A 187 -42.26 -13.27 26.06
C THR A 187 -42.21 -14.13 24.80
N SER A 188 -43.35 -14.30 24.14
CA SER A 188 -43.49 -15.07 22.89
C SER A 188 -43.65 -14.19 21.65
N PHE A 189 -43.75 -12.87 21.84
CA PHE A 189 -43.99 -11.93 20.75
C PHE A 189 -42.73 -11.73 19.89
N ASN A 190 -42.87 -11.79 18.57
CA ASN A 190 -41.80 -11.51 17.62
C ASN A 190 -42.29 -10.52 16.56
N TYR A 191 -41.74 -9.31 16.59
CA TYR A 191 -42.19 -8.24 15.71
C TYR A 191 -41.89 -8.51 14.23
N GLY A 192 -40.77 -9.15 13.91
CA GLY A 192 -40.47 -9.58 12.53
C GLY A 192 -41.51 -10.58 12.00
N GLN A 193 -41.92 -11.56 12.81
CA GLN A 193 -42.98 -12.49 12.43
C GLN A 193 -44.32 -11.78 12.26
N TYR A 194 -44.65 -10.83 13.14
CA TYR A 194 -45.85 -10.01 13.03
C TYR A 194 -45.91 -9.27 11.69
N LEU A 195 -44.79 -8.69 11.22
CA LEU A 195 -44.71 -8.03 9.92
C LEU A 195 -44.86 -9.02 8.75
N ARG A 196 -44.22 -10.19 8.81
CA ARG A 196 -44.38 -11.24 7.79
C ARG A 196 -45.83 -11.74 7.70
N ASP A 197 -46.49 -11.93 8.84
CA ASP A 197 -47.91 -12.31 8.90
C ASP A 197 -48.82 -11.20 8.34
N ALA A 198 -48.39 -9.94 8.40
CA ALA A 198 -49.06 -8.79 7.78
C ALA A 198 -48.77 -8.62 6.27
N GLY A 199 -47.94 -9.48 5.68
CA GLY A 199 -47.68 -9.53 4.24
C GLY A 199 -46.39 -8.86 3.77
N TYR A 200 -45.51 -8.44 4.68
CA TYR A 200 -44.18 -7.91 4.34
C TYR A 200 -43.19 -9.05 4.07
N THR A 201 -42.50 -9.01 2.92
CA THR A 201 -41.63 -10.11 2.46
C THR A 201 -40.18 -9.95 2.88
N ASP A 202 -39.70 -8.71 2.91
CA ASP A 202 -38.32 -8.29 3.15
C ASP A 202 -38.30 -6.84 3.68
N SER A 203 -37.13 -6.31 4.01
CA SER A 203 -37.00 -4.93 4.53
C SER A 203 -37.37 -3.88 3.47
N ASP A 204 -37.11 -4.14 2.19
CA ASP A 204 -37.50 -3.27 1.07
C ASP A 204 -39.02 -3.09 0.99
N SER A 205 -39.79 -4.16 1.25
CA SER A 205 -41.26 -4.10 1.26
C SER A 205 -41.80 -3.20 2.37
N ILE A 206 -41.10 -3.10 3.50
CA ILE A 206 -41.38 -2.14 4.57
C ILE A 206 -41.01 -0.74 4.11
N TYR A 207 -39.83 -0.55 3.53
CA TYR A 207 -39.37 0.76 3.07
C TYR A 207 -40.31 1.37 2.01
N ASN A 208 -40.70 0.57 1.02
CA ASN A 208 -41.55 0.98 -0.08
C ASN A 208 -43.02 1.19 0.33
N SER A 209 -43.47 0.56 1.42
CA SER A 209 -44.85 0.70 1.92
C SER A 209 -44.92 0.56 3.44
N PRO A 210 -44.43 1.56 4.19
CA PRO A 210 -44.30 1.47 5.64
C PRO A 210 -45.64 1.20 6.33
N PRO A 211 -45.68 0.33 7.36
CA PRO A 211 -46.88 0.18 8.17
C PRO A 211 -47.29 1.53 8.80
N THR A 212 -48.58 1.71 9.08
CA THR A 212 -49.10 2.96 9.67
C THR A 212 -49.76 2.77 11.03
N ASN A 213 -49.74 1.53 11.55
CA ASN A 213 -50.35 1.18 12.84
C ASN A 213 -49.52 1.66 14.03
N ASP A 214 -50.16 1.72 15.20
CA ASP A 214 -49.54 2.25 16.43
C ASP A 214 -48.35 1.40 16.91
N LEU A 215 -48.32 0.11 16.61
CA LEU A 215 -47.19 -0.76 16.94
C LEU A 215 -45.93 -0.44 16.10
N PHE A 216 -46.09 -0.11 14.81
CA PHE A 216 -44.97 0.38 14.00
C PHE A 216 -44.52 1.78 14.42
N LYS A 217 -45.43 2.65 14.86
CA LYS A 217 -45.03 3.92 15.49
C LYS A 217 -44.19 3.67 16.75
N ALA A 218 -44.57 2.68 17.58
CA ALA A 218 -43.79 2.27 18.74
C ALA A 218 -42.40 1.72 18.34
N TRP A 219 -42.31 0.92 17.27
CA TRP A 219 -41.04 0.46 16.69
C TRP A 219 -40.15 1.61 16.26
N LEU A 220 -40.68 2.58 15.51
CA LEU A 220 -39.93 3.77 15.10
C LEU A 220 -39.45 4.61 16.29
N LYS A 221 -40.28 4.75 17.35
CA LYS A 221 -39.85 5.43 18.59
C LYS A 221 -38.69 4.69 19.26
N HIS A 222 -38.75 3.37 19.33
CA HIS A 222 -37.66 2.57 19.87
C HIS A 222 -36.37 2.69 19.04
N MET A 223 -36.45 2.56 17.71
CA MET A 223 -35.28 2.67 16.83
C MET A 223 -34.58 4.03 16.93
N ARG A 224 -35.33 5.13 17.08
CA ARG A 224 -34.74 6.46 17.32
C ARG A 224 -33.98 6.55 18.64
N LYS A 225 -34.46 5.86 19.69
CA LYS A 225 -33.75 5.78 20.97
C LYS A 225 -32.44 4.99 20.82
N VAL A 226 -32.46 3.90 20.06
CA VAL A 226 -31.26 3.11 19.73
C VAL A 226 -30.24 3.98 18.98
N GLU A 227 -30.68 4.69 17.94
CA GLU A 227 -29.86 5.63 17.17
C GLU A 227 -29.23 6.73 18.04
N ARG A 228 -30.03 7.42 18.86
CA ARG A 228 -29.52 8.46 19.77
C ARG A 228 -28.53 7.89 20.78
N THR A 229 -28.77 6.69 21.29
CA THR A 229 -27.85 6.00 22.21
C THR A 229 -26.51 5.69 21.53
N PHE A 230 -26.55 5.19 20.30
CA PHE A 230 -25.38 4.91 19.48
C PHE A 230 -24.50 6.16 19.32
N PHE A 231 -25.09 7.29 18.88
CA PHE A 231 -24.32 8.53 18.70
C PHE A 231 -23.85 9.12 20.01
N THR A 232 -24.64 9.01 21.08
CA THR A 232 -24.21 9.46 22.42
C THR A 232 -22.98 8.69 22.89
N GLN A 233 -22.98 7.37 22.73
CA GLN A 233 -21.85 6.51 23.10
C GLN A 233 -20.63 6.78 22.22
N TRP A 234 -20.83 6.86 20.90
CA TRP A 234 -19.76 7.12 19.94
C TRP A 234 -19.07 8.47 20.21
N THR A 235 -19.85 9.54 20.32
CA THR A 235 -19.31 10.90 20.54
C THR A 235 -18.63 11.04 21.90
N THR A 236 -19.25 10.54 22.97
CA THR A 236 -18.71 10.68 24.33
C THR A 236 -17.41 9.90 24.49
N GLN A 237 -17.36 8.64 24.05
CA GLN A 237 -16.18 7.81 24.22
C GLN A 237 -14.98 8.28 23.40
N LEU A 238 -15.18 8.85 22.21
CA LEU A 238 -14.07 9.41 21.42
C LEU A 238 -13.51 10.68 22.07
N LYS A 239 -14.39 11.56 22.60
CA LYS A 239 -13.98 12.76 23.34
C LYS A 239 -13.22 12.40 24.62
N GLU A 240 -13.73 11.44 25.39
CA GLU A 240 -13.07 10.92 26.60
C GLU A 240 -11.71 10.31 26.23
N TYR A 241 -11.64 9.50 25.18
CA TYR A 241 -10.39 8.87 24.76
C TYR A 241 -9.30 9.88 24.37
N GLY A 242 -9.63 10.89 23.57
CA GLY A 242 -8.67 11.94 23.21
C GLY A 242 -8.20 12.78 24.39
N SER A 243 -9.11 13.09 25.32
CA SER A 243 -8.78 13.79 26.56
C SER A 243 -7.89 12.96 27.49
N GLU A 244 -8.25 11.70 27.76
CA GLU A 244 -7.55 10.83 28.71
C GLU A 244 -6.17 10.38 28.24
N ASN A 245 -5.98 10.13 26.94
CA ASN A 245 -4.73 9.58 26.41
C ASN A 245 -3.78 10.66 25.88
N TYR A 246 -4.30 11.81 25.45
CA TYR A 246 -3.52 12.83 24.73
C TYR A 246 -3.70 14.27 25.23
N ASP A 247 -4.56 14.54 26.22
CA ASP A 247 -4.98 15.90 26.61
C ASP A 247 -5.45 16.73 25.39
N ARG A 248 -6.10 16.04 24.43
CA ARG A 248 -6.50 16.60 23.14
C ARG A 248 -8.01 16.77 23.07
N THR A 249 -8.45 17.97 22.70
CA THR A 249 -9.85 18.23 22.33
C THR A 249 -10.17 17.56 21.00
N ILE A 250 -11.20 16.72 20.99
CA ILE A 250 -11.72 16.07 19.78
C ILE A 250 -13.02 16.75 19.35
N TYR A 251 -13.05 17.24 18.12
CA TYR A 251 -14.21 17.85 17.51
C TYR A 251 -14.93 16.87 16.58
N LEU A 252 -16.24 16.77 16.75
CA LEU A 252 -17.07 15.82 16.02
C LEU A 252 -18.06 16.55 15.13
N GLY A 253 -18.09 16.19 13.85
CA GLY A 253 -19.03 16.70 12.86
C GLY A 253 -19.83 15.58 12.21
N ALA A 254 -21.02 15.91 11.71
CA ALA A 254 -21.91 14.97 11.05
C ALA A 254 -22.68 15.62 9.89
N ASN A 255 -22.74 14.94 8.74
CA ASN A 255 -23.46 15.42 7.55
C ASN A 255 -24.98 15.44 7.70
N ARG A 256 -25.56 16.35 6.93
CA ARG A 256 -26.99 16.60 6.81
C ARG A 256 -27.39 16.83 5.37
N SER A 257 -28.42 16.12 4.96
CA SER A 257 -29.30 16.47 3.84
C SER A 257 -30.65 17.08 4.31
N THR A 258 -31.46 17.52 3.36
CA THR A 258 -32.75 18.18 3.65
C THR A 258 -33.80 17.15 4.09
N GLY A 259 -34.32 17.22 5.34
CA GLY A 259 -35.45 16.36 5.77
C GLY A 259 -35.67 16.19 7.29
N SER A 260 -36.83 15.62 7.63
CA SER A 260 -37.45 15.60 8.97
C SER A 260 -36.79 14.77 10.06
N ARG A 261 -35.73 14.03 9.75
CA ARG A 261 -35.10 13.07 10.68
C ARG A 261 -33.75 13.54 11.22
N GLN A 262 -33.18 14.57 10.61
CA GLN A 262 -31.75 14.85 10.75
C GLN A 262 -31.40 15.82 11.88
N TRP A 263 -32.39 16.42 12.53
CA TRP A 263 -32.19 17.32 13.67
C TRP A 263 -32.02 16.60 15.01
N ALA A 264 -32.27 15.28 15.06
CA ALA A 264 -32.37 14.53 16.32
C ALA A 264 -31.03 14.35 17.04
N ASN A 265 -29.91 14.34 16.32
CA ASN A 265 -28.59 14.06 16.88
C ASN A 265 -27.63 15.25 16.84
N ILE A 266 -27.97 16.36 16.18
CA ILE A 266 -27.02 17.48 15.97
C ILE A 266 -26.50 18.08 17.29
N ASP A 267 -27.31 18.03 18.35
CA ASP A 267 -26.94 18.48 19.68
C ASP A 267 -25.75 17.70 20.27
N LEU A 268 -25.49 16.48 19.77
CA LEU A 268 -24.37 15.62 20.19
C LEU A 268 -23.05 15.97 19.49
N PHE A 269 -23.08 16.78 18.43
CA PHE A 269 -21.90 17.15 17.62
C PHE A 269 -21.45 18.59 17.92
N ASP A 270 -20.22 18.94 17.53
CA ASP A 270 -19.63 20.26 17.77
C ASP A 270 -19.97 21.27 16.67
N TYR A 271 -20.24 20.79 15.45
CA TYR A 271 -20.70 21.57 14.30
C TYR A 271 -21.58 20.68 13.41
N GLY A 272 -22.47 21.30 12.63
CA GLY A 272 -23.28 20.60 11.64
C GLY A 272 -22.56 20.61 10.29
N ILE A 273 -22.63 19.53 9.52
CA ILE A 273 -22.10 19.48 8.17
C ILE A 273 -23.30 19.49 7.21
N ALA A 274 -23.34 20.38 6.23
CA ALA A 274 -24.50 20.57 5.36
C ALA A 274 -24.13 20.25 3.90
N GLU A 275 -24.86 19.33 3.27
CA GLU A 275 -24.62 18.98 1.87
C GLU A 275 -25.14 20.10 0.94
N THR A 276 -24.22 20.84 0.34
CA THR A 276 -24.49 21.95 -0.57
C THR A 276 -24.62 21.47 -2.01
N PHE A 277 -25.70 20.75 -2.31
CA PHE A 277 -26.03 20.43 -3.70
C PHE A 277 -26.62 21.64 -4.41
N LEU A 278 -26.21 21.78 -5.68
CA LEU A 278 -26.82 22.71 -6.61
C LEU A 278 -28.27 22.30 -6.87
N ASP A 279 -29.18 23.28 -6.91
CA ASP A 279 -30.56 23.04 -7.29
C ASP A 279 -30.70 22.76 -8.80
N ALA A 280 -31.94 22.50 -9.26
CA ALA A 280 -32.22 22.18 -10.66
C ALA A 280 -31.91 23.31 -11.66
N LEU A 281 -31.52 24.49 -11.18
CA LEU A 281 -31.07 25.63 -11.98
C LEU A 281 -29.56 25.88 -11.83
N GLY A 282 -28.85 25.00 -11.11
CA GLY A 282 -27.41 25.08 -10.88
C GLY A 282 -27.00 25.97 -9.70
N TRP A 283 -27.88 26.21 -8.71
CA TRP A 283 -27.64 27.17 -7.62
C TRP A 283 -27.45 26.54 -6.22
N PRO A 284 -26.48 27.01 -5.41
CA PRO A 284 -26.26 26.51 -4.05
C PRO A 284 -27.33 26.98 -3.02
N TYR A 285 -28.04 28.09 -3.27
CA TYR A 285 -28.73 28.82 -2.20
C TYR A 285 -30.06 28.23 -1.71
N ARG A 286 -30.81 27.52 -2.56
CA ARG A 286 -32.16 27.07 -2.16
C ARG A 286 -32.13 26.07 -1.01
N ASN A 287 -31.15 25.19 -1.00
CA ASN A 287 -31.05 24.20 0.06
C ASN A 287 -30.24 24.70 1.26
N LEU A 288 -29.30 25.64 1.06
CA LEU A 288 -28.33 26.00 2.09
C LEU A 288 -28.87 26.93 3.18
N VAL A 289 -29.60 27.99 2.80
CA VAL A 289 -30.03 29.03 3.76
C VAL A 289 -30.88 28.51 4.91
N PRO A 290 -31.95 27.72 4.65
CA PRO A 290 -32.77 27.18 5.71
C PRO A 290 -31.98 26.22 6.60
N VAL A 291 -31.03 25.45 6.04
CA VAL A 291 -30.24 24.46 6.78
C VAL A 291 -29.30 25.14 7.76
N TYR A 292 -28.48 26.09 7.33
CA TYR A 292 -27.51 26.67 8.25
C TYR A 292 -28.13 27.54 9.33
N LYS A 293 -29.18 28.32 9.01
CA LYS A 293 -29.88 29.12 10.03
C LYS A 293 -30.52 28.23 11.08
N THR A 294 -30.94 27.04 10.68
CA THR A 294 -31.43 26.05 11.64
C THR A 294 -30.28 25.45 12.46
N ILE A 295 -29.11 25.16 11.89
CA ILE A 295 -27.90 24.74 12.64
C ILE A 295 -27.50 25.79 13.68
N ASP A 296 -27.51 27.06 13.31
CA ASP A 296 -27.21 28.19 14.20
C ASP A 296 -28.17 28.26 15.41
N ASN A 297 -29.43 27.82 15.26
CA ASN A 297 -30.36 27.75 16.39
C ASN A 297 -29.93 26.77 17.51
N PHE A 298 -29.07 25.81 17.19
CA PHE A 298 -28.44 24.89 18.14
C PHE A 298 -27.15 25.47 18.76
N ASP A 299 -26.84 26.75 18.50
CA ASP A 299 -25.59 27.40 18.87
C ASP A 299 -24.36 26.68 18.27
N LYS A 300 -24.50 26.24 17.02
CA LYS A 300 -23.48 25.49 16.26
C LYS A 300 -23.15 26.22 14.97
N ARG A 301 -21.90 26.12 14.52
CA ARG A 301 -21.50 26.53 13.17
C ARG A 301 -21.85 25.42 12.18
N PHE A 302 -22.08 25.79 10.93
CA PHE A 302 -22.21 24.83 9.84
C PHE A 302 -20.90 24.74 9.05
N TRP A 303 -20.60 23.55 8.54
CA TRP A 303 -19.56 23.29 7.57
C TRP A 303 -20.24 22.92 6.24
N SER A 304 -19.94 23.63 5.16
CA SER A 304 -20.49 23.33 3.84
C SER A 304 -19.74 22.15 3.20
N TRP A 305 -20.44 21.04 2.96
CA TRP A 305 -19.90 19.82 2.36
C TRP A 305 -20.46 19.65 0.94
N ASN A 306 -19.62 19.20 0.00
CA ASN A 306 -19.82 19.21 -1.46
C ASN A 306 -19.85 20.61 -2.10
N PHE A 307 -18.83 20.89 -2.91
CA PHE A 307 -18.63 22.15 -3.61
C PHE A 307 -18.71 21.96 -5.14
N PRO A 308 -18.96 23.04 -5.91
CA PRO A 308 -19.05 23.02 -7.38
C PRO A 308 -17.88 22.36 -8.13
N SER A 309 -16.70 22.22 -7.53
CA SER A 309 -15.47 21.71 -8.16
C SER A 309 -15.12 20.25 -7.83
N ASN A 310 -15.91 19.55 -7.01
CA ASN A 310 -15.63 18.17 -6.54
C ASN A 310 -15.82 17.09 -7.63
N THR A 311 -16.02 17.53 -8.87
CA THR A 311 -16.52 16.72 -9.97
C THR A 311 -15.73 17.01 -11.24
N ASN A 312 -14.45 16.64 -11.26
CA ASN A 312 -13.55 16.59 -12.43
C ASN A 312 -13.80 17.68 -13.50
N PHE A 313 -13.69 18.95 -13.13
CA PHE A 313 -13.99 20.10 -13.99
C PHE A 313 -12.77 20.72 -14.70
N GLU A 314 -11.71 19.95 -14.95
CA GLU A 314 -10.54 20.42 -15.71
C GLU A 314 -10.84 20.72 -17.20
N SER A 315 -11.98 20.26 -17.72
CA SER A 315 -12.32 20.36 -19.15
C SER A 315 -12.96 21.69 -19.57
N GLY A 316 -13.24 22.60 -18.63
CA GLY A 316 -13.95 23.85 -18.93
C GLY A 316 -15.43 23.65 -19.30
N ASP A 317 -15.98 22.43 -19.17
CA ASP A 317 -17.38 22.13 -19.49
C ASP A 317 -18.14 21.73 -18.21
N ALA A 318 -18.86 22.70 -17.65
CA ALA A 318 -19.60 22.56 -16.38
C ALA A 318 -20.79 21.58 -16.44
N ASN A 319 -20.99 20.89 -17.57
CA ASN A 319 -22.15 20.03 -17.85
C ASN A 319 -21.89 18.51 -17.72
N ALA A 320 -20.65 18.07 -17.48
CA ALA A 320 -20.27 16.65 -17.59
C ALA A 320 -20.99 15.67 -16.63
N LEU A 321 -21.49 16.15 -15.48
CA LEU A 321 -22.30 15.34 -14.54
C LEU A 321 -23.81 15.64 -14.57
N GLY A 322 -24.28 16.47 -15.50
CA GLY A 322 -25.71 16.78 -15.65
C GLY A 322 -26.28 17.77 -14.62
N PHE A 323 -25.44 18.45 -13.83
CA PHE A 323 -25.88 19.48 -12.86
C PHE A 323 -26.10 20.87 -13.48
N GLY A 324 -25.76 21.08 -14.76
CA GLY A 324 -26.19 22.25 -15.54
C GLY A 324 -25.77 23.60 -14.97
N MET A 325 -24.52 23.73 -14.50
CA MET A 325 -24.06 24.98 -13.90
C MET A 325 -23.99 26.11 -14.94
N PRO A 326 -24.57 27.29 -14.63
CA PRO A 326 -24.60 28.41 -15.56
C PRO A 326 -23.40 29.38 -15.45
N LEU A 327 -22.61 29.33 -14.37
CA LEU A 327 -21.44 30.20 -14.13
C LEU A 327 -20.12 29.46 -14.42
N GLY A 328 -19.06 30.20 -14.75
CA GLY A 328 -17.71 29.66 -14.77
C GLY A 328 -17.27 29.17 -13.37
N ALA A 329 -16.39 28.16 -13.31
CA ALA A 329 -15.98 27.50 -12.06
C ALA A 329 -15.48 28.49 -10.99
N ASP A 330 -14.61 29.43 -11.37
CA ASP A 330 -14.04 30.43 -10.46
C ASP A 330 -15.10 31.38 -9.88
N GLU A 331 -16.06 31.85 -10.70
CA GLU A 331 -17.14 32.72 -10.22
C GLU A 331 -18.12 31.98 -9.31
N ALA A 332 -18.42 30.72 -9.62
CA ALA A 332 -19.24 29.87 -8.78
C ALA A 332 -18.59 29.62 -7.41
N GLU A 333 -17.27 29.41 -7.37
CA GLU A 333 -16.52 29.20 -6.14
C GLU A 333 -16.38 30.48 -5.31
N LYS A 334 -16.17 31.65 -5.93
CA LYS A 334 -16.24 32.95 -5.25
C LYS A 334 -17.60 33.19 -4.60
N LEU A 335 -18.68 32.93 -5.35
CA LEU A 335 -20.04 33.05 -4.84
C LEU A 335 -20.26 32.12 -3.65
N PHE A 336 -19.81 30.87 -3.75
CA PHE A 336 -19.88 29.90 -2.66
C PHE A 336 -19.12 30.36 -1.40
N PHE A 337 -17.89 30.84 -1.53
CA PHE A 337 -17.13 31.39 -0.41
C PHE A 337 -17.83 32.60 0.21
N ALA A 338 -18.34 33.52 -0.61
CA ALA A 338 -19.07 34.68 -0.15
C ALA A 338 -20.31 34.31 0.67
N GLU A 339 -21.10 33.33 0.19
CA GLU A 339 -22.29 32.86 0.89
C GLU A 339 -21.95 32.17 2.20
N THR A 340 -20.93 31.32 2.19
CA THR A 340 -20.54 30.50 3.33
C THR A 340 -19.88 31.35 4.43
N PHE A 341 -18.86 32.14 4.10
CA PHE A 341 -18.28 33.08 5.05
C PHE A 341 -19.29 34.16 5.48
N GLY A 342 -20.10 34.66 4.55
CA GLY A 342 -21.14 35.65 4.84
C GLY A 342 -22.23 35.13 5.77
N ALA A 343 -22.45 33.82 5.84
CA ALA A 343 -23.34 33.18 6.80
C ALA A 343 -22.65 32.83 8.13
N GLY A 344 -21.35 33.15 8.28
CA GLY A 344 -20.56 32.84 9.46
C GLY A 344 -20.29 31.34 9.62
N ALA A 345 -20.06 30.61 8.53
CA ALA A 345 -19.79 29.17 8.53
C ALA A 345 -18.31 28.81 8.63
N LEU A 346 -18.06 27.51 8.75
CA LEU A 346 -16.80 26.85 8.41
C LEU A 346 -16.77 26.58 6.89
N VAL A 347 -15.67 26.92 6.24
CA VAL A 347 -15.52 26.82 4.77
C VAL A 347 -14.69 25.62 4.39
N GLN A 348 -15.09 24.87 3.36
CA GLN A 348 -14.21 23.92 2.67
C GLN A 348 -13.67 24.55 1.39
N ASN A 349 -12.38 24.38 1.08
CA ASN A 349 -11.85 24.77 -0.23
C ASN A 349 -12.31 23.81 -1.35
N GLY A 350 -12.46 24.32 -2.56
CA GLY A 350 -12.99 23.56 -3.70
C GLY A 350 -11.96 22.76 -4.50
N ILE A 351 -10.90 22.22 -3.90
CA ILE A 351 -9.91 21.46 -4.68
C ILE A 351 -10.29 19.99 -4.74
N ASN A 352 -10.10 19.36 -5.90
CA ASN A 352 -10.35 17.93 -6.10
C ASN A 352 -9.54 17.06 -5.11
N TRP A 353 -10.12 15.94 -4.66
CA TRP A 353 -9.51 14.95 -3.77
C TRP A 353 -8.38 14.15 -4.43
N VAL A 354 -8.32 14.13 -5.78
CA VAL A 354 -7.34 13.33 -6.55
C VAL A 354 -6.17 14.15 -7.12
N ASP A 355 -6.32 15.44 -7.44
CA ASP A 355 -5.29 16.26 -8.12
C ASP A 355 -4.38 17.11 -7.20
N PHE A 356 -3.24 16.56 -6.74
CA PHE A 356 -2.35 17.18 -5.74
C PHE A 356 -1.50 18.32 -6.35
N HIS A 357 -2.12 19.29 -7.02
CA HIS A 357 -1.39 20.38 -7.66
C HIS A 357 -1.18 21.55 -6.69
N ARG A 358 0.08 21.86 -6.37
CA ARG A 358 0.46 23.11 -5.69
C ARG A 358 0.23 24.36 -6.57
N ASN A 359 0.01 24.19 -7.87
CA ASN A 359 -0.21 25.26 -8.84
C ASN A 359 -1.53 25.05 -9.58
N ASP A 360 -2.64 25.20 -8.86
CA ASP A 360 -3.95 25.35 -9.48
C ASP A 360 -4.15 26.85 -9.78
N LYS A 361 -4.12 27.23 -11.07
CA LYS A 361 -4.33 28.62 -11.53
C LYS A 361 -5.65 29.22 -11.01
N ARG A 362 -6.63 28.40 -10.64
CA ARG A 362 -7.89 28.84 -10.02
C ARG A 362 -7.66 29.48 -8.64
N ILE A 363 -6.65 29.06 -7.88
CA ILE A 363 -6.39 29.62 -6.56
C ILE A 363 -5.96 31.08 -6.61
N ASP A 364 -5.28 31.51 -7.68
CA ASP A 364 -4.96 32.93 -7.90
C ASP A 364 -6.23 33.78 -8.04
N SER A 365 -7.24 33.28 -8.75
CA SER A 365 -8.50 34.02 -8.96
C SER A 365 -9.36 34.05 -7.69
N LEU A 366 -9.22 33.08 -6.80
CA LEU A 366 -9.96 32.94 -5.54
C LEU A 366 -9.28 33.60 -4.33
N ARG A 367 -8.00 33.99 -4.46
CA ARG A 367 -7.16 34.50 -3.36
C ARG A 367 -7.80 35.65 -2.58
N SER A 368 -8.44 36.62 -3.25
CA SER A 368 -9.08 37.76 -2.57
C SER A 368 -10.17 37.31 -1.58
N PHE A 369 -10.96 36.29 -1.94
CA PHE A 369 -12.05 35.76 -1.12
C PHE A 369 -11.53 34.93 0.05
N LEU A 370 -10.51 34.09 -0.18
CA LEU A 370 -9.89 33.29 0.88
C LEU A 370 -9.16 34.15 1.92
N GLN A 371 -8.50 35.23 1.49
CA GLN A 371 -7.77 36.14 2.39
C GLN A 371 -8.68 37.12 3.14
N PHE A 372 -9.85 37.44 2.59
CA PHE A 372 -10.70 38.50 3.10
C PHE A 372 -11.12 38.31 4.57
N PRO A 373 -11.51 37.11 5.03
CA PRO A 373 -11.80 36.86 6.45
C PRO A 373 -10.61 37.09 7.37
N SER A 374 -9.45 36.55 7.01
CA SER A 374 -8.22 36.67 7.79
C SER A 374 -7.77 38.13 7.91
N ARG A 375 -7.85 38.92 6.83
CA ARG A 375 -7.47 40.34 6.83
C ARG A 375 -8.42 41.23 7.62
N ASN A 376 -9.68 40.79 7.78
CA ASN A 376 -10.77 41.56 8.37
C ASN A 376 -11.46 40.77 9.50
N SER A 377 -10.68 40.07 10.33
CA SER A 377 -11.19 39.12 11.34
C SER A 377 -12.26 39.68 12.28
N SER A 378 -12.25 40.99 12.56
CA SER A 378 -13.28 41.66 13.38
C SER A 378 -14.69 41.71 12.76
N LEU A 379 -14.82 41.32 11.48
CA LEU A 379 -16.11 41.24 10.77
C LEU A 379 -16.72 39.82 10.83
N PHE A 380 -15.99 38.85 11.39
CA PHE A 380 -16.37 37.44 11.44
C PHE A 380 -16.46 36.97 12.90
N ASN A 381 -16.90 35.73 13.13
CA ASN A 381 -17.14 35.17 14.47
C ASN A 381 -18.12 35.98 15.33
N LEU A 382 -19.14 36.55 14.68
CA LEU A 382 -20.14 37.39 15.33
C LEU A 382 -21.46 36.64 15.55
N ASP A 383 -22.28 37.20 16.44
CA ASP A 383 -23.65 36.72 16.69
C ASP A 383 -24.58 37.15 15.54
N ASN A 384 -25.32 36.18 15.00
CA ASN A 384 -26.39 36.43 14.04
C ASN A 384 -27.48 37.32 14.65
N TYR A 385 -28.04 38.20 13.82
CA TYR A 385 -29.07 39.13 14.25
C TYR A 385 -30.12 39.38 13.16
N GLY A 386 -31.14 38.53 13.11
CA GLY A 386 -32.36 38.73 12.34
C GLY A 386 -33.36 39.66 13.03
N GLN A 387 -34.15 40.39 12.24
CA GLN A 387 -35.31 41.13 12.75
C GLN A 387 -36.50 40.19 12.98
N PHE A 388 -36.68 39.24 12.05
CA PHE A 388 -37.74 38.24 12.06
C PHE A 388 -37.19 36.87 12.49
N ALA A 389 -38.08 36.00 12.97
CA ALA A 389 -37.77 34.58 13.07
C ALA A 389 -38.78 33.76 12.26
N ILE A 390 -38.34 32.62 11.71
CA ILE A 390 -39.22 31.61 11.14
C ILE A 390 -39.20 30.39 12.06
N LEU A 391 -40.38 29.92 12.47
CA LEU A 391 -40.50 28.72 13.29
C LEU A 391 -40.47 27.45 12.43
N LEU A 392 -39.52 26.55 12.72
CA LEU A 392 -39.51 25.20 12.19
C LEU A 392 -40.05 24.23 13.24
N SER A 393 -41.15 23.55 12.94
CA SER A 393 -41.72 22.51 13.81
C SER A 393 -41.19 21.14 13.42
N GLU A 394 -40.33 20.57 14.27
CA GLU A 394 -39.81 19.21 14.04
C GLU A 394 -40.93 18.17 14.10
N ILE A 395 -41.94 18.36 14.94
CA ILE A 395 -43.11 17.48 14.99
C ILE A 395 -43.82 17.51 13.64
N GLY A 396 -44.02 18.71 13.07
CA GLY A 396 -44.62 18.88 11.75
C GLY A 396 -43.78 18.29 10.64
N GLU A 397 -42.46 18.37 10.74
CA GLU A 397 -41.57 17.70 9.78
C GLU A 397 -41.79 16.18 9.82
N VAL A 398 -42.13 15.59 10.97
CA VAL A 398 -42.35 14.13 11.10
C VAL A 398 -43.74 13.70 10.66
N GLU A 399 -44.76 14.43 11.11
CA GLU A 399 -46.17 14.04 10.94
C GLU A 399 -46.80 14.59 9.65
N ASP A 400 -46.21 15.63 9.03
CA ASP A 400 -46.74 16.31 7.83
C ASP A 400 -45.61 16.86 6.93
N VAL A 401 -44.63 16.01 6.61
CA VAL A 401 -43.44 16.34 5.79
C VAL A 401 -43.82 17.13 4.53
N GLY A 402 -44.84 16.68 3.81
CA GLY A 402 -45.25 17.21 2.51
C GLY A 402 -45.88 18.61 2.56
N SER A 403 -46.24 19.09 3.75
CA SER A 403 -46.75 20.45 3.96
C SER A 403 -45.75 21.31 4.74
N THR A 404 -45.17 20.78 5.81
CA THR A 404 -44.27 21.54 6.72
C THR A 404 -43.00 22.01 6.02
N ASN A 405 -42.28 21.11 5.34
CA ASN A 405 -40.98 21.43 4.76
C ASN A 405 -41.11 22.43 3.59
N PRO A 406 -42.04 22.24 2.62
CA PRO A 406 -42.30 23.23 1.59
C PRO A 406 -42.73 24.60 2.14
N SER A 407 -43.56 24.63 3.20
CA SER A 407 -43.99 25.89 3.80
C SER A 407 -42.85 26.64 4.47
N PHE A 408 -42.03 25.96 5.27
CA PHE A 408 -40.85 26.53 5.92
C PHE A 408 -39.83 27.06 4.91
N ASN A 409 -39.48 26.25 3.90
CA ASN A 409 -38.53 26.65 2.87
C ASN A 409 -39.05 27.85 2.07
N GLY A 410 -40.33 27.84 1.68
CA GLY A 410 -40.91 28.96 0.95
C GLY A 410 -41.05 30.25 1.76
N ALA A 411 -41.29 30.16 3.08
CA ALA A 411 -41.23 31.32 3.96
C ALA A 411 -39.81 31.90 4.06
N SER A 412 -38.80 31.02 4.12
CA SER A 412 -37.38 31.40 4.13
C SER A 412 -36.99 32.11 2.83
N TYR A 413 -37.44 31.60 1.67
CA TYR A 413 -37.23 32.24 0.37
C TYR A 413 -37.97 33.58 0.26
N LEU A 414 -39.21 33.66 0.74
CA LEU A 414 -39.99 34.90 0.73
C LEU A 414 -39.27 36.02 1.48
N LEU A 415 -38.80 35.75 2.70
CA LEU A 415 -38.10 36.78 3.50
C LEU A 415 -36.72 37.10 2.92
N ALA A 416 -35.99 36.12 2.38
CA ALA A 416 -34.70 36.33 1.72
C ALA A 416 -34.83 37.23 0.47
N ASP A 417 -35.78 36.94 -0.42
CA ASP A 417 -36.04 37.72 -1.63
C ASP A 417 -36.56 39.14 -1.30
N MET A 418 -37.23 39.30 -0.16
CA MET A 418 -37.64 40.61 0.36
C MET A 418 -36.50 41.33 1.09
N GLN A 419 -35.34 40.68 1.28
CA GLN A 419 -34.17 41.17 2.05
C GLN A 419 -34.50 41.50 3.50
N TRP A 420 -35.53 40.85 4.05
CA TRP A 420 -35.91 40.99 5.45
C TRP A 420 -35.05 40.04 6.27
N THR A 421 -34.14 40.59 7.07
CA THR A 421 -33.21 39.77 7.86
C THR A 421 -34.00 38.88 8.83
N TYR A 422 -33.72 37.58 8.80
CA TYR A 422 -34.40 36.61 9.64
C TYR A 422 -33.46 35.54 10.16
N ASP A 423 -33.85 34.93 11.27
CA ASP A 423 -33.25 33.72 11.83
C ASP A 423 -34.29 32.59 11.93
N VAL A 424 -33.85 31.39 12.33
CA VAL A 424 -34.74 30.25 12.55
C VAL A 424 -34.90 30.02 14.04
N VAL A 425 -36.13 29.78 14.48
CA VAL A 425 -36.44 29.26 15.82
C VAL A 425 -36.95 27.83 15.71
N PHE A 426 -36.29 26.90 16.39
CA PHE A 426 -36.60 25.49 16.27
C PHE A 426 -37.53 25.04 17.39
N ALA A 427 -38.73 24.57 17.03
CA ALA A 427 -39.66 23.89 17.94
C ALA A 427 -39.38 22.38 17.89
N ALA A 428 -38.61 21.93 18.86
CA ALA A 428 -38.10 20.57 18.94
C ALA A 428 -39.21 19.59 19.28
N TYR A 429 -39.11 18.35 18.82
CA TYR A 429 -39.94 17.24 19.29
C TYR A 429 -39.32 16.70 20.61
N PRO A 430 -39.96 16.89 21.79
CA PRO A 430 -39.38 16.45 23.05
C PRO A 430 -39.08 14.94 23.10
N ASP A 431 -39.90 14.10 22.46
CA ASP A 431 -39.69 12.63 22.36
C ASP A 431 -38.36 12.24 21.69
N ARG A 432 -37.71 13.15 20.95
CA ARG A 432 -36.43 12.90 20.28
C ARG A 432 -35.20 13.41 21.03
N ARG A 433 -35.39 14.19 22.09
CA ARG A 433 -34.30 14.83 22.87
C ARG A 433 -34.53 14.73 24.37
N ASP A 434 -34.94 13.57 24.85
CA ASP A 434 -35.09 13.27 26.28
C ASP A 434 -35.95 14.30 27.05
N GLY A 435 -36.97 14.85 26.38
CA GLY A 435 -37.88 15.85 26.93
C GLY A 435 -37.45 17.31 26.76
N SER A 436 -36.30 17.58 26.14
CA SER A 436 -35.81 18.93 25.88
C SER A 436 -36.47 19.57 24.66
N ASP A 437 -37.00 20.78 24.83
CA ASP A 437 -37.38 21.67 23.73
C ASP A 437 -36.37 22.82 23.61
N LEU A 438 -36.07 23.22 22.38
CA LEU A 438 -35.17 24.35 22.08
C LEU A 438 -35.93 25.68 21.99
N LEU A 439 -37.26 25.62 21.84
CA LEU A 439 -38.11 26.79 21.82
C LEU A 439 -38.24 27.35 23.24
N THR A 440 -37.86 28.62 23.41
CA THR A 440 -38.02 29.33 24.69
C THR A 440 -38.54 30.73 24.45
N LEU A 441 -39.24 31.29 25.44
CA LEU A 441 -39.70 32.68 25.39
C LEU A 441 -38.54 33.66 25.18
N ALA A 442 -37.38 33.41 25.80
CA ALA A 442 -36.19 34.25 25.66
C ALA A 442 -35.63 34.27 24.23
N LYS A 443 -35.70 33.15 23.50
CA LYS A 443 -35.33 33.10 22.07
C LYS A 443 -36.32 33.92 21.23
N LEU A 444 -37.63 33.78 21.47
CA LEU A 444 -38.65 34.52 20.72
C LEU A 444 -38.58 36.03 20.94
N GLN A 445 -38.30 36.47 22.18
CA GLN A 445 -38.22 37.89 22.54
C GLN A 445 -37.08 38.67 21.89
N LYS A 446 -36.17 38.01 21.17
CA LYS A 446 -35.13 38.67 20.36
C LYS A 446 -35.68 39.29 19.08
N TYR A 447 -36.84 38.86 18.62
CA TYR A 447 -37.39 39.19 17.31
C TYR A 447 -38.61 40.10 17.42
N ASP A 448 -38.80 40.97 16.42
CA ASP A 448 -39.98 41.83 16.33
C ASP A 448 -41.23 41.00 15.95
N ALA A 449 -41.02 39.96 15.15
CA ALA A 449 -42.07 39.05 14.71
C ALA A 449 -41.55 37.64 14.44
N VAL A 450 -42.42 36.65 14.66
CA VAL A 450 -42.16 35.23 14.40
C VAL A 450 -43.18 34.71 13.39
N VAL A 451 -42.69 34.24 12.25
CA VAL A 451 -43.47 33.60 11.18
C VAL A 451 -43.68 32.13 11.54
N LEU A 452 -44.93 31.68 11.45
CA LEU A 452 -45.36 30.30 11.69
C LEU A 452 -45.81 29.73 10.33
N PRO A 453 -44.89 29.10 9.56
CA PRO A 453 -45.18 28.56 8.24
C PRO A 453 -45.94 27.23 8.36
N ASN A 454 -47.27 27.27 8.27
CA ASN A 454 -48.15 26.11 8.36
C ASN A 454 -47.73 25.14 9.48
N SER A 455 -47.41 25.70 10.66
CA SER A 455 -46.91 24.99 11.84
C SER A 455 -48.05 24.29 12.57
N ARG A 456 -48.63 23.28 11.91
CA ARG A 456 -49.86 22.58 12.32
C ARG A 456 -49.73 21.78 13.61
N TYR A 457 -48.57 21.15 13.79
CA TYR A 457 -48.30 20.25 14.91
C TYR A 457 -47.41 20.96 15.92
N LEU A 458 -47.97 21.24 17.10
CA LEU A 458 -47.27 21.85 18.23
C LEU A 458 -47.77 21.26 19.56
N SER A 459 -46.85 21.03 20.49
CA SER A 459 -47.18 20.56 21.84
C SER A 459 -47.93 21.63 22.64
N ASP A 460 -48.63 21.24 23.71
CA ASP A 460 -49.32 22.22 24.59
C ASP A 460 -48.33 23.26 25.15
N SER A 461 -47.11 22.83 25.51
CA SER A 461 -46.06 23.71 26.03
C SER A 461 -45.53 24.71 25.00
N GLN A 462 -45.39 24.29 23.73
CA GLN A 462 -44.95 25.18 22.64
C GLN A 462 -46.00 26.27 22.37
N VAL A 463 -47.28 25.90 22.38
CA VAL A 463 -48.39 26.84 22.23
C VAL A 463 -48.45 27.83 23.40
N GLU A 464 -48.18 27.38 24.63
CA GLU A 464 -48.09 28.25 25.80
C GLU A 464 -46.98 29.30 25.63
N ILE A 465 -45.78 28.88 25.19
CA ILE A 465 -44.65 29.79 24.93
C ILE A 465 -44.98 30.83 23.84
N LEU A 466 -45.61 30.41 22.74
CA LEU A 466 -46.05 31.34 21.68
C LEU A 466 -47.11 32.32 22.18
N THR A 467 -48.02 31.84 23.04
CA THR A 467 -49.05 32.66 23.68
C THR A 467 -48.42 33.68 24.64
N GLU A 468 -47.41 33.29 25.41
CA GLU A 468 -46.67 34.21 26.28
C GLU A 468 -45.92 35.27 25.48
N TYR A 469 -45.29 34.89 24.37
CA TYR A 469 -44.57 35.82 23.49
C TYR A 469 -45.49 36.91 22.92
N VAL A 470 -46.64 36.53 22.35
CA VAL A 470 -47.61 37.52 21.85
C VAL A 470 -48.18 38.38 22.98
N ASN A 471 -48.48 37.78 24.14
CA ASN A 471 -48.97 38.54 25.30
C ASN A 471 -47.94 39.52 25.86
N ALA A 472 -46.64 39.27 25.65
CA ALA A 472 -45.54 40.14 26.04
C ALA A 472 -45.26 41.28 25.03
N GLY A 473 -46.04 41.39 23.94
CA GLY A 473 -45.87 42.42 22.92
C GLY A 473 -45.29 41.94 21.59
N GLY A 474 -44.96 40.65 21.48
CA GLY A 474 -44.47 40.06 20.24
C GLY A 474 -45.53 40.02 19.14
N THR A 475 -45.07 39.89 17.89
CA THR A 475 -45.96 39.68 16.73
C THR A 475 -45.83 38.24 16.21
N LEU A 476 -46.95 37.55 16.03
CA LEU A 476 -46.99 36.26 15.32
C LEU A 476 -47.57 36.43 13.93
N ILE A 477 -46.97 35.80 12.93
CA ILE A 477 -47.44 35.83 11.54
C ILE A 477 -47.73 34.40 11.09
N GLY A 478 -48.99 34.01 10.97
CA GLY A 478 -49.36 32.63 10.63
C GLY A 478 -49.69 32.46 9.15
N PHE A 479 -49.05 31.50 8.49
CA PHE A 479 -49.40 31.07 7.13
C PHE A 479 -50.25 29.80 7.18
N GLY A 480 -51.52 29.89 6.76
CA GLY A 480 -52.43 28.76 6.76
C GLY A 480 -52.78 28.27 8.16
N ARG A 481 -52.59 26.96 8.40
CA ARG A 481 -53.01 26.28 9.64
C ARG A 481 -51.91 26.23 10.67
N ILE A 482 -52.21 26.67 11.89
CA ILE A 482 -51.25 26.76 13.00
C ILE A 482 -51.83 26.08 14.24
N ALA A 483 -51.05 25.19 14.86
CA ALA A 483 -51.39 24.49 16.10
C ALA A 483 -52.74 23.75 16.09
N ASP A 484 -53.28 23.38 14.93
CA ASP A 484 -54.56 22.66 14.80
C ASP A 484 -54.47 21.21 15.27
N GLN A 485 -53.25 20.68 15.43
CA GLN A 485 -52.93 19.36 15.94
C GLN A 485 -51.99 19.44 17.15
N ASP A 486 -52.12 18.50 18.10
CA ASP A 486 -51.09 18.29 19.11
C ASP A 486 -49.91 17.44 18.60
N ASP A 487 -48.96 17.16 19.48
CA ASP A 487 -47.76 16.38 19.23
C ASP A 487 -48.02 14.90 18.93
N SER A 488 -49.24 14.43 19.16
CA SER A 488 -49.71 13.08 18.79
C SER A 488 -50.54 13.07 17.50
N GLY A 489 -50.67 14.23 16.83
CA GLY A 489 -51.48 14.38 15.62
C GLY A 489 -52.98 14.35 15.88
N VAL A 490 -53.41 14.61 17.12
CA VAL A 490 -54.83 14.68 17.47
C VAL A 490 -55.33 16.12 17.26
N PRO A 491 -56.47 16.33 16.56
CA PRO A 491 -57.02 17.66 16.34
C PRO A 491 -57.43 18.35 17.64
N ARG A 492 -57.04 19.61 17.84
CA ARG A 492 -57.25 20.35 19.12
C ARG A 492 -58.31 21.44 19.09
N GLY A 493 -58.91 21.73 17.93
CA GLY A 493 -59.83 22.87 17.72
C GLY A 493 -61.16 22.90 18.48
N SER A 494 -61.31 22.11 19.55
CA SER A 494 -62.38 22.29 20.56
C SER A 494 -61.87 22.52 21.98
N THR A 495 -60.54 22.47 22.19
CA THR A 495 -59.89 22.47 23.50
C THR A 495 -58.79 23.54 23.65
N ARG A 496 -58.27 24.06 22.54
CA ARG A 496 -57.36 25.21 22.49
C ARG A 496 -58.08 26.39 21.82
N THR A 497 -57.78 27.62 22.26
CA THR A 497 -58.32 28.87 21.67
C THR A 497 -57.25 29.65 20.90
N PHE A 498 -56.02 29.13 20.85
CA PHE A 498 -54.91 29.79 20.16
C PHE A 498 -55.02 29.62 18.65
N ASP A 499 -55.43 28.44 18.20
CA ASP A 499 -55.68 28.09 16.80
C ASP A 499 -56.85 28.90 16.18
N ASP A 500 -57.80 29.37 17.00
CA ASP A 500 -58.90 30.24 16.57
C ASP A 500 -58.44 31.57 15.95
N TYR A 501 -57.21 32.02 16.18
CA TYR A 501 -56.68 33.25 15.60
C TYR A 501 -56.21 33.10 14.15
N PHE A 502 -55.97 31.87 13.69
CA PHE A 502 -55.37 31.58 12.38
C PHE A 502 -56.41 31.17 11.33
N GLU A 503 -55.94 30.82 10.12
CA GLU A 503 -56.79 30.51 8.95
C GLU A 503 -57.75 31.64 8.52
N LYS A 504 -57.46 32.89 8.89
CA LYS A 504 -58.27 34.08 8.58
C LYS A 504 -57.34 35.13 8.01
N ASP A 505 -57.77 35.87 6.99
CA ASP A 505 -57.02 37.04 6.50
C ASP A 505 -57.32 38.25 7.42
N LEU A 506 -56.74 38.23 8.63
CA LEU A 506 -57.07 39.17 9.70
C LEU A 506 -55.84 39.51 10.56
N ILE A 507 -55.81 40.75 11.04
CA ILE A 507 -54.91 41.22 12.09
C ILE A 507 -55.70 41.30 13.40
N THR A 508 -55.24 40.60 14.44
CA THR A 508 -55.88 40.53 15.75
C THR A 508 -54.93 40.98 16.84
N GLU A 509 -55.36 41.93 17.68
CA GLU A 509 -54.63 42.33 18.89
C GLU A 509 -54.83 41.27 19.99
N VAL A 510 -53.73 40.76 20.56
CA VAL A 510 -53.73 39.71 21.59
C VAL A 510 -52.78 40.11 22.71
N GLY A 511 -53.31 40.35 23.90
CA GLY A 511 -52.53 40.90 25.00
C GLY A 511 -52.01 42.30 24.67
N SER A 512 -50.68 42.51 24.76
CA SER A 512 -50.00 43.72 24.28
C SER A 512 -49.36 43.56 22.90
N GLY A 513 -49.47 42.38 22.28
CA GLY A 513 -48.93 42.08 20.95
C GLY A 513 -50.05 41.82 19.94
N LYS A 514 -49.69 41.17 18.83
CA LYS A 514 -50.61 40.96 17.71
C LYS A 514 -50.36 39.68 16.94
N ILE A 515 -51.41 39.19 16.28
CA ILE A 515 -51.38 38.06 15.35
C ILE A 515 -51.82 38.55 13.98
N ILE A 516 -50.99 38.33 12.96
CA ILE A 516 -51.29 38.55 11.55
C ILE A 516 -51.49 37.18 10.91
N ALA A 517 -52.72 36.82 10.59
CA ALA A 517 -53.03 35.53 10.01
C ALA A 517 -53.32 35.66 8.51
N PHE A 518 -52.89 34.65 7.76
CA PHE A 518 -53.26 34.44 6.37
C PHE A 518 -53.98 33.10 6.27
N SER A 519 -55.13 33.10 5.60
CA SER A 519 -55.88 31.87 5.30
C SER A 519 -55.12 30.95 4.35
N THR A 520 -54.25 31.51 3.51
CA THR A 520 -53.40 30.79 2.56
C THR A 520 -52.05 30.45 3.19
N ASP A 521 -51.56 29.24 2.92
CA ASP A 521 -50.16 28.89 3.16
C ASP A 521 -49.26 29.61 2.14
N LEU A 522 -48.88 30.84 2.47
CA LEU A 522 -48.03 31.69 1.63
C LEU A 522 -46.65 31.07 1.41
N GLY A 523 -46.10 30.42 2.45
CA GLY A 523 -44.83 29.72 2.37
C GLY A 523 -44.85 28.64 1.30
N LYS A 524 -45.79 27.69 1.39
CA LYS A 524 -45.90 26.61 0.39
C LYS A 524 -46.21 27.16 -1.00
N SER A 525 -47.07 28.17 -1.08
CA SER A 525 -47.38 28.84 -2.35
C SER A 525 -46.14 29.45 -3.00
N TYR A 526 -45.24 30.03 -2.21
CA TYR A 526 -43.97 30.57 -2.69
C TYR A 526 -43.03 29.46 -3.17
N TYR A 527 -42.90 28.38 -2.38
CA TYR A 527 -42.10 27.21 -2.72
C TYR A 527 -42.55 26.54 -4.03
N ASP A 528 -43.85 26.31 -4.21
CA ASP A 528 -44.40 25.65 -5.40
C ASP A 528 -44.26 26.52 -6.67
N ASN A 529 -44.10 27.85 -6.52
CA ASN A 529 -44.01 28.82 -7.63
C ASN A 529 -42.61 29.39 -7.81
N ALA A 530 -41.60 28.64 -7.37
CA ALA A 530 -40.20 29.01 -7.38
C ALA A 530 -39.65 29.51 -8.74
N ALA A 531 -40.22 29.05 -9.86
CA ALA A 531 -39.81 29.44 -11.23
C ALA A 531 -40.74 30.49 -11.88
N ASN A 532 -41.74 31.01 -11.15
CA ASN A 532 -42.75 31.93 -11.68
C ASN A 532 -42.69 33.28 -10.95
N GLU A 533 -41.89 34.21 -11.49
CA GLU A 533 -41.71 35.54 -10.88
C GLU A 533 -42.98 36.39 -10.81
N SER A 534 -43.92 36.22 -11.75
CA SER A 534 -45.20 36.96 -11.68
C SER A 534 -46.03 36.56 -10.46
N THR A 535 -46.04 35.26 -10.14
CA THR A 535 -46.68 34.74 -8.93
C THR A 535 -45.91 35.15 -7.68
N LYS A 536 -44.58 35.00 -7.66
CA LYS A 536 -43.75 35.42 -6.52
C LYS A 536 -43.93 36.90 -6.20
N THR A 537 -43.97 37.77 -7.21
CA THR A 537 -44.24 39.21 -7.03
C THR A 537 -45.61 39.44 -6.39
N SER A 538 -46.64 38.76 -6.87
CA SER A 538 -47.98 38.87 -6.30
C SER A 538 -48.05 38.38 -4.84
N LEU A 539 -47.29 37.33 -4.49
CA LEU A 539 -47.18 36.81 -3.13
C LEU A 539 -46.41 37.78 -2.22
N ARG A 540 -45.29 38.35 -2.69
CA ARG A 540 -44.54 39.42 -1.98
C ARG A 540 -45.42 40.63 -1.72
N GLU A 541 -46.19 41.08 -2.70
CA GLU A 541 -47.16 42.18 -2.53
C GLU A 541 -48.25 41.82 -1.51
N THR A 542 -48.79 40.60 -1.55
CA THR A 542 -49.82 40.14 -0.59
C THR A 542 -49.31 40.18 0.85
N PHE A 543 -48.11 39.65 1.07
CA PHE A 543 -47.44 39.67 2.36
C PHE A 543 -47.14 41.11 2.80
N THR A 544 -46.50 41.89 1.92
CA THR A 544 -46.13 43.29 2.17
C THR A 544 -47.36 44.12 2.53
N ASN A 545 -48.44 44.09 1.75
CA ASN A 545 -49.64 44.89 2.03
C ASN A 545 -50.30 44.62 3.38
N SER A 546 -50.10 43.43 3.95
CA SER A 546 -50.71 43.03 5.23
C SER A 546 -49.78 43.28 6.42
N VAL A 547 -48.46 43.17 6.20
CA VAL A 547 -47.44 43.33 7.24
C VAL A 547 -46.90 44.77 7.29
N ASP A 548 -46.83 45.45 6.14
CA ASP A 548 -46.42 46.84 6.03
C ASP A 548 -47.41 47.75 6.78
N GLY A 549 -46.86 48.72 7.51
CA GLY A 549 -47.60 49.53 8.47
C GLY A 549 -47.90 48.86 9.82
N GLN A 550 -47.65 47.55 9.97
CA GLN A 550 -47.64 46.87 11.28
C GLN A 550 -46.23 46.73 11.83
N LEU A 551 -45.29 46.42 10.95
CA LEU A 551 -43.86 46.24 11.21
C LEU A 551 -43.11 47.00 10.12
N SER A 552 -42.02 47.66 10.49
CA SER A 552 -41.15 48.33 9.52
C SER A 552 -39.84 47.57 9.42
N PRO A 553 -39.38 47.23 8.20
CA PRO A 553 -38.09 46.59 8.05
C PRO A 553 -37.00 47.55 8.52
N ASP A 554 -36.07 47.03 9.32
CA ASP A 554 -34.95 47.80 9.84
C ASP A 554 -33.79 47.93 8.83
N PHE A 555 -33.86 47.20 7.72
CA PHE A 555 -32.98 47.28 6.56
C PHE A 555 -33.79 47.19 5.27
N SER A 556 -33.48 48.05 4.32
CA SER A 556 -34.08 48.08 2.98
C SER A 556 -33.01 48.47 1.96
N LEU A 557 -32.97 47.74 0.85
CA LEU A 557 -32.07 47.97 -0.28
C LEU A 557 -32.92 48.31 -1.51
N THR A 558 -32.65 49.45 -2.15
CA THR A 558 -33.29 49.85 -3.41
C THR A 558 -32.22 49.95 -4.48
N TYR A 559 -32.24 49.05 -5.47
CA TYR A 559 -31.28 49.04 -6.58
C TYR A 559 -32.00 49.25 -7.93
N THR A 560 -31.29 49.71 -8.96
CA THR A 560 -31.87 50.12 -10.27
C THR A 560 -31.70 49.10 -11.41
N GLY A 561 -31.45 47.83 -11.11
CA GLY A 561 -31.17 46.76 -12.08
C GLY A 561 -32.41 46.22 -12.80
N SER A 562 -32.23 45.74 -14.04
CA SER A 562 -33.28 45.46 -15.04
C SER A 562 -33.99 44.10 -14.95
N GLY A 563 -34.23 43.54 -13.75
CA GLY A 563 -34.91 42.25 -13.56
C GLY A 563 -36.34 42.25 -14.13
N SER A 564 -36.46 42.02 -15.45
CA SER A 564 -37.70 42.10 -16.22
C SER A 564 -37.97 40.82 -17.02
N GLY A 565 -37.14 39.79 -16.80
CA GLY A 565 -37.37 38.43 -17.27
C GLY A 565 -38.17 37.58 -16.28
N PRO A 566 -38.96 36.60 -16.75
CA PRO A 566 -39.58 35.61 -15.88
C PRO A 566 -38.48 34.74 -15.24
N GLY A 567 -38.15 34.99 -13.98
CA GLY A 567 -37.14 34.25 -13.23
C GLY A 567 -36.07 35.08 -12.53
N GLU A 568 -36.02 36.40 -12.73
CA GLU A 568 -34.92 37.24 -12.24
C GLU A 568 -35.42 38.35 -11.30
N SER A 569 -35.21 38.13 -10.00
CA SER A 569 -35.06 39.18 -9.00
C SER A 569 -33.55 39.30 -8.70
N PRO A 570 -32.97 40.51 -8.70
CA PRO A 570 -31.59 40.78 -8.27
C PRO A 570 -31.46 40.53 -6.76
N ASP A 571 -31.31 39.27 -6.40
CA ASP A 571 -31.39 38.83 -5.02
C ASP A 571 -30.03 38.99 -4.34
N VAL A 572 -29.70 40.22 -3.95
CA VAL A 572 -28.61 40.47 -2.99
C VAL A 572 -28.98 39.77 -1.69
N PHE A 573 -28.20 38.76 -1.33
CA PHE A 573 -28.39 38.03 -0.09
C PHE A 573 -27.75 38.80 1.06
N VAL A 574 -28.50 38.93 2.15
CA VAL A 574 -28.13 39.80 3.29
C VAL A 574 -28.06 38.97 4.56
N ASN A 575 -26.85 38.87 5.12
CA ASN A 575 -26.65 38.39 6.48
C ASN A 575 -26.24 39.54 7.38
N ARG A 576 -26.83 39.60 8.57
CA ARG A 576 -26.59 40.67 9.52
C ARG A 576 -26.15 40.11 10.87
N PHE A 577 -25.13 40.73 11.41
CA PHE A 577 -24.51 40.39 12.66
C PHE A 577 -24.37 41.61 13.55
N LYS A 578 -24.15 41.35 14.84
CA LYS A 578 -23.88 42.38 15.83
C LYS A 578 -22.45 42.26 16.35
N SER A 579 -21.74 43.38 16.36
CA SER A 579 -20.41 43.47 16.97
C SER A 579 -20.48 43.88 18.45
N ASP A 580 -19.40 43.64 19.19
CA ASP A 580 -19.29 43.94 20.63
C ASP A 580 -19.53 45.42 20.98
N ASP A 581 -19.21 46.34 20.07
CA ASP A 581 -19.41 47.78 20.25
C ASP A 581 -20.84 48.25 19.91
N GLY A 582 -21.73 47.30 19.56
CA GLY A 582 -23.11 47.55 19.18
C GLY A 582 -23.32 47.94 17.71
N SER A 583 -22.28 48.02 16.89
CA SER A 583 -22.41 48.27 15.45
C SER A 583 -23.03 47.07 14.73
N TRP A 584 -23.76 47.35 13.66
CA TRP A 584 -24.22 46.35 12.70
C TRP A 584 -23.11 46.00 11.72
N ILE A 585 -22.90 44.71 11.50
CA ILE A 585 -22.06 44.16 10.42
C ILE A 585 -22.97 43.45 9.43
N ILE A 586 -22.90 43.82 8.16
CA ILE A 586 -23.82 43.31 7.13
C ILE A 586 -23.02 42.78 5.97
N HIS A 587 -23.14 41.48 5.71
CA HIS A 587 -22.57 40.84 4.54
C HIS A 587 -23.60 40.89 3.41
N LEU A 588 -23.19 41.44 2.27
CA LEU A 588 -23.97 41.54 1.05
C LEU A 588 -23.35 40.64 0.01
N VAL A 589 -24.09 39.62 -0.42
CA VAL A 589 -23.68 38.70 -1.48
C VAL A 589 -24.55 38.93 -2.70
N ASN A 590 -23.96 39.47 -3.76
CA ASN A 590 -24.63 39.77 -5.01
C ASN A 590 -24.78 38.49 -5.86
N ARG A 591 -26.01 38.24 -6.30
CA ARG A 591 -26.39 37.11 -7.15
C ARG A 591 -26.92 37.55 -8.52
N ASN A 592 -26.80 38.83 -8.85
CA ASN A 592 -27.32 39.39 -10.08
C ASN A 592 -26.55 38.81 -11.27
N MET A 593 -27.19 38.02 -12.12
CA MET A 593 -26.53 37.36 -13.25
C MET A 593 -27.05 37.89 -14.57
N GLU A 594 -26.13 38.01 -15.52
CA GLU A 594 -26.45 38.34 -16.91
C GLU A 594 -26.38 37.09 -17.78
N THR A 595 -27.44 36.83 -18.56
CA THR A 595 -27.38 35.95 -19.73
C THR A 595 -27.06 36.76 -20.97
N ASP A 596 -26.21 36.24 -21.85
CA ASP A 596 -25.97 36.88 -23.14
C ASP A 596 -27.24 36.94 -24.02
N GLU A 597 -27.26 37.84 -25.02
CA GLU A 597 -28.41 38.00 -25.94
C GLU A 597 -28.73 36.75 -26.78
N SER A 598 -27.87 35.71 -26.72
CA SER A 598 -27.98 34.48 -27.51
C SER A 598 -28.49 33.27 -26.71
N GLY A 599 -28.53 33.36 -25.37
CA GLY A 599 -28.95 32.29 -24.47
C GLY A 599 -27.95 31.13 -24.41
N SER A 600 -26.65 31.37 -24.67
CA SER A 600 -25.61 30.33 -24.74
C SER A 600 -24.65 30.35 -23.54
N SER A 601 -24.55 29.18 -22.90
CA SER A 601 -23.56 28.58 -21.97
C SER A 601 -22.71 29.36 -20.95
N GLU A 602 -22.34 30.63 -21.13
CA GLU A 602 -21.53 31.37 -20.14
C GLU A 602 -22.36 32.51 -19.52
N LYS A 603 -22.81 32.35 -18.28
CA LYS A 603 -23.35 33.45 -17.46
C LYS A 603 -22.24 34.02 -16.58
N LYS A 604 -22.38 35.30 -16.21
CA LYS A 604 -21.52 36.00 -15.24
C LYS A 604 -22.34 36.76 -14.21
N ILE A 605 -21.74 37.06 -13.06
CA ILE A 605 -22.34 37.99 -12.08
C ILE A 605 -22.10 39.43 -12.55
N SER A 606 -23.16 40.23 -12.67
CA SER A 606 -23.06 41.65 -12.99
C SER A 606 -22.93 42.51 -11.74
N ASP A 607 -22.19 43.60 -11.86
CA ASP A 607 -21.97 44.54 -10.76
C ASP A 607 -23.32 45.07 -10.24
N LEU A 608 -23.42 45.20 -8.92
CA LEU A 608 -24.56 45.85 -8.28
C LEU A 608 -24.39 47.37 -8.37
N GLU A 609 -25.01 48.00 -9.37
CA GLU A 609 -24.87 49.45 -9.62
C GLU A 609 -25.84 50.33 -8.79
N SER A 610 -25.36 51.48 -8.34
CA SER A 610 -26.17 52.64 -7.88
C SER A 610 -27.32 52.29 -6.90
N THR A 611 -26.98 51.60 -5.81
CA THR A 611 -27.96 51.08 -4.86
C THR A 611 -28.08 51.95 -3.60
N GLU A 612 -29.29 52.36 -3.26
CA GLU A 612 -29.62 53.10 -2.02
C GLU A 612 -29.98 52.12 -0.90
N ILE A 613 -29.34 52.25 0.26
CA ILE A 613 -29.72 51.56 1.50
C ILE A 613 -30.46 52.52 2.42
N THR A 614 -31.59 52.07 2.95
CA THR A 614 -32.24 52.66 4.13
C THR A 614 -32.11 51.68 5.29
N MET A 615 -31.58 52.13 6.43
CA MET A 615 -31.43 51.28 7.61
C MET A 615 -31.66 52.03 8.92
N LEU A 616 -32.23 51.34 9.91
CA LEU A 616 -32.35 51.82 11.28
C LEU A 616 -30.99 51.96 11.97
N LEU A 617 -30.81 53.04 12.72
CA LEU A 617 -29.60 53.24 13.50
C LEU A 617 -29.39 52.11 14.54
N PRO A 618 -28.17 51.58 14.70
CA PRO A 618 -27.84 50.64 15.76
C PRO A 618 -28.09 51.26 17.14
N THR A 619 -28.49 50.43 18.09
CA THR A 619 -28.76 50.87 19.46
C THR A 619 -27.52 51.53 20.08
N GLY A 620 -27.69 52.72 20.64
CA GLY A 620 -26.59 53.48 21.25
C GLY A 620 -25.92 54.48 20.30
N TYR A 621 -26.26 54.46 19.00
CA TYR A 621 -25.79 55.42 18.02
C TYR A 621 -26.91 56.39 17.60
N ASP A 622 -26.51 57.60 17.24
CA ASP A 622 -27.36 58.62 16.62
C ASP A 622 -26.75 59.11 15.30
N THR A 623 -27.48 59.95 14.57
CA THR A 623 -27.06 60.50 13.28
C THR A 623 -25.78 61.34 13.32
N SER A 624 -25.33 61.77 14.51
CA SER A 624 -24.10 62.56 14.68
C SER A 624 -22.88 61.72 15.04
N SER A 625 -23.10 60.49 15.50
CA SER A 625 -22.07 59.57 15.99
C SER A 625 -21.87 58.36 15.07
N VAL A 626 -22.85 58.03 14.23
CA VAL A 626 -22.79 56.89 13.32
C VAL A 626 -21.80 57.12 12.18
N VAL A 627 -21.00 56.09 11.90
CA VAL A 627 -20.12 55.98 10.74
C VAL A 627 -20.61 54.80 9.90
N VAL A 628 -20.66 54.99 8.59
CA VAL A 628 -20.94 53.93 7.61
C VAL A 628 -19.64 53.61 6.90
N SER A 629 -19.17 52.38 7.04
CA SER A 629 -17.96 51.87 6.40
C SER A 629 -18.31 50.73 5.45
N PHE A 630 -17.59 50.64 4.35
CA PHE A 630 -17.77 49.66 3.29
C PHE A 630 -16.43 49.06 2.91
N ILE A 631 -16.38 47.75 2.70
CA ILE A 631 -15.23 47.06 2.11
C ILE A 631 -15.75 46.02 1.10
N ASP A 632 -15.06 45.94 -0.03
CA ASP A 632 -15.29 44.95 -1.09
C ASP A 632 -14.19 43.89 -1.01
N ALA A 633 -14.56 42.61 -1.11
CA ALA A 633 -13.63 41.49 -1.03
C ALA A 633 -12.54 41.58 -2.12
N ASP A 634 -12.88 42.05 -3.33
CA ASP A 634 -11.92 42.17 -4.43
C ASP A 634 -11.02 43.43 -4.32
N ALA A 635 -11.54 44.54 -3.77
CA ALA A 635 -10.77 45.78 -3.65
C ALA A 635 -9.97 45.91 -2.33
N SER A 636 -10.35 45.20 -1.26
CA SER A 636 -9.67 45.17 0.06
C SER A 636 -9.44 46.52 0.78
N GLU A 637 -9.96 47.64 0.25
CA GLU A 637 -9.87 48.98 0.84
C GLU A 637 -11.16 49.39 1.56
N VAL A 638 -11.02 49.83 2.81
CA VAL A 638 -12.14 50.36 3.60
C VAL A 638 -12.48 51.78 3.16
N LYS A 639 -13.74 51.99 2.76
CA LYS A 639 -14.31 53.28 2.36
C LYS A 639 -15.31 53.75 3.40
N THR A 640 -15.22 55.01 3.81
CA THR A 640 -16.27 55.65 4.62
C THR A 640 -17.30 56.30 3.70
N LEU A 641 -18.58 55.96 3.89
CA LEU A 641 -19.69 56.44 3.07
C LEU A 641 -20.42 57.61 3.75
N SER A 642 -20.83 58.59 2.95
CA SER A 642 -21.71 59.67 3.40
C SER A 642 -23.16 59.18 3.49
N HIS A 643 -23.88 59.60 4.52
CA HIS A 643 -25.29 59.24 4.73
C HIS A 643 -26.15 60.47 5.05
N GLN A 644 -27.46 60.32 4.89
CA GLN A 644 -28.48 61.31 5.25
C GLN A 644 -29.43 60.71 6.31
N ALA A 645 -29.95 61.55 7.20
CA ALA A 645 -30.91 61.11 8.22
C ALA A 645 -32.35 61.20 7.69
N SER A 646 -33.14 60.14 7.92
CA SER A 646 -34.58 60.09 7.65
C SER A 646 -35.31 59.50 8.87
N GLY A 647 -35.74 60.37 9.79
CA GLY A 647 -36.30 59.92 11.08
C GLY A 647 -35.25 59.20 11.92
N SER A 648 -35.53 57.96 12.33
CA SER A 648 -34.58 57.08 13.03
C SER A 648 -33.67 56.27 12.08
N ASN A 649 -33.87 56.41 10.77
CA ASN A 649 -33.10 55.71 9.75
C ASN A 649 -32.01 56.60 9.18
N ILE A 650 -30.99 55.96 8.61
CA ILE A 650 -30.02 56.58 7.72
C ILE A 650 -30.22 56.05 6.30
N VAL A 651 -29.89 56.90 5.32
CA VAL A 651 -29.97 56.61 3.89
C VAL A 651 -28.62 56.91 3.25
N PHE A 652 -28.06 55.96 2.49
CA PHE A 652 -26.77 56.12 1.82
C PHE A 652 -26.68 55.26 0.55
N ASN A 653 -25.74 55.57 -0.34
CA ASN A 653 -25.51 54.80 -1.56
C ASN A 653 -24.31 53.86 -1.39
N LEU A 654 -24.46 52.62 -1.88
CA LEU A 654 -23.38 51.66 -1.99
C LEU A 654 -22.45 52.02 -3.16
N PRO A 655 -21.12 51.83 -2.99
CA PRO A 655 -20.22 51.66 -4.12
C PRO A 655 -20.56 50.39 -4.91
N ASP A 656 -20.25 50.39 -6.21
CA ASP A 656 -20.42 49.21 -7.05
C ASP A 656 -19.48 48.07 -6.59
N PHE A 657 -19.98 46.84 -6.61
CA PHE A 657 -19.20 45.61 -6.33
C PHE A 657 -19.78 44.41 -7.09
N SER A 658 -18.94 43.40 -7.30
CA SER A 658 -19.25 42.22 -8.12
C SER A 658 -20.01 41.15 -7.33
N ILE A 659 -19.39 40.52 -6.32
CA ILE A 659 -19.94 39.35 -5.62
C ILE A 659 -20.12 39.61 -4.12
N TRP A 660 -19.10 40.09 -3.40
CA TRP A 660 -19.14 40.15 -1.94
C TRP A 660 -18.62 41.46 -1.36
N SER A 661 -19.48 42.12 -0.58
CA SER A 661 -19.08 43.28 0.23
C SER A 661 -19.59 43.18 1.66
N VAL A 662 -18.94 43.94 2.55
CA VAL A 662 -19.33 44.04 3.96
C VAL A 662 -19.49 45.50 4.36
N LEU A 663 -20.59 45.80 5.05
CA LEU A 663 -20.85 47.09 5.68
C LEU A 663 -20.64 47.00 7.19
N LYS A 664 -20.07 48.04 7.77
CA LYS A 664 -20.15 48.33 9.20
C LYS A 664 -20.87 49.64 9.44
N ILE A 665 -21.94 49.60 10.22
CA ILE A 665 -22.77 50.78 10.55
C ILE A 665 -22.78 50.93 12.06
N GLY A 666 -22.30 52.06 12.56
CA GLY A 666 -22.10 52.31 13.99
C GLY A 666 -20.76 53.03 14.18
N SER A 667 -19.72 52.28 14.51
CA SER A 667 -18.35 52.79 14.59
C SER A 667 -17.57 52.60 13.27
N THR A 668 -16.39 53.22 13.18
CA THR A 668 -15.50 53.07 12.02
C THR A 668 -15.00 51.63 11.89
N MET A 669 -14.96 51.10 10.66
CA MET A 669 -14.32 49.82 10.35
C MET A 669 -12.80 49.95 10.41
N ASN A 670 -12.12 48.98 11.02
CA ASN A 670 -10.67 48.92 11.04
C ASN A 670 -10.13 48.77 9.63
N SER A 671 -8.97 49.36 9.34
CA SER A 671 -8.27 49.08 8.08
C SER A 671 -7.95 47.59 7.98
N SER A 672 -8.13 47.04 6.78
CA SER A 672 -7.69 45.69 6.43
C SER A 672 -6.23 45.49 6.86
N THR A 673 -5.97 44.40 7.58
CA THR A 673 -4.62 44.07 8.02
C THR A 673 -3.82 43.47 6.87
N SER A 674 -2.55 43.84 6.73
CA SER A 674 -1.64 43.10 5.86
C SER A 674 -1.36 41.75 6.51
N ILE A 675 -1.59 40.68 5.77
CA ILE A 675 -1.04 39.38 6.10
C ILE A 675 0.39 39.35 5.55
N ASN A 676 1.25 38.54 6.16
CA ASN A 676 2.61 38.32 5.72
C ASN A 676 2.90 36.85 6.02
N ASP A 677 2.52 35.98 5.09
CA ASP A 677 2.71 34.55 5.25
C ASP A 677 4.12 34.13 4.84
N LEU A 678 4.44 32.87 5.11
CA LEU A 678 5.63 32.29 4.51
C LEU A 678 5.44 32.27 2.98
N PRO A 679 6.49 32.57 2.21
CA PRO A 679 6.45 32.36 0.77
C PRO A 679 6.33 30.87 0.48
N HIS A 680 5.76 30.54 -0.68
CA HIS A 680 5.58 29.17 -1.13
C HIS A 680 6.19 28.97 -2.52
N SER A 681 6.76 27.80 -2.74
CA SER A 681 7.28 27.41 -4.05
C SER A 681 7.10 25.92 -4.35
N THR A 682 7.27 25.59 -5.63
CA THR A 682 7.37 24.23 -6.12
C THR A 682 8.26 24.21 -7.36
N PRO A 683 9.16 23.23 -7.50
CA PRO A 683 9.64 22.79 -8.80
C PRO A 683 8.44 22.12 -9.50
N GLY A 684 8.13 22.49 -10.74
CA GLY A 684 6.99 21.91 -11.45
C GLY A 684 6.73 22.49 -12.85
N THR A 685 6.36 21.61 -13.77
CA THR A 685 5.82 21.92 -15.12
C THR A 685 4.31 22.24 -15.02
N GLU A 686 3.81 23.15 -15.86
CA GLU A 686 2.37 23.36 -16.00
C GLU A 686 1.67 22.06 -16.45
N GLY A 687 0.76 21.52 -15.63
CA GLY A 687 -0.22 20.50 -16.03
C GLY A 687 0.23 19.04 -15.96
N GLN A 688 1.14 18.66 -15.07
CA GLN A 688 1.51 17.25 -14.87
C GLN A 688 1.09 16.73 -13.49
N THR A 689 0.35 15.62 -13.52
CA THR A 689 -0.19 14.94 -12.34
C THR A 689 0.91 14.15 -11.63
N ARG A 690 0.89 14.20 -10.29
CA ARG A 690 1.47 13.14 -9.47
C ARG A 690 0.61 11.89 -9.72
N SER A 691 1.14 10.83 -10.33
CA SER A 691 0.36 9.59 -10.38
C SER A 691 0.20 9.04 -8.97
N ASP A 692 -1.00 8.55 -8.69
CA ASP A 692 -1.39 7.79 -7.51
C ASP A 692 -1.03 6.30 -7.63
N ASP A 693 -0.33 5.92 -8.71
CA ASP A 693 -0.04 4.55 -9.08
C ASP A 693 1.07 3.94 -8.20
N ARG A 694 0.83 2.72 -7.71
CA ARG A 694 1.68 2.00 -6.77
C ARG A 694 1.89 0.59 -7.28
N ASP A 695 3.06 0.04 -7.04
CA ASP A 695 3.31 -1.36 -7.42
C ASP A 695 2.71 -2.35 -6.41
N GLU A 696 2.90 -3.64 -6.69
CA GLU A 696 2.39 -4.76 -5.89
C GLU A 696 2.87 -4.74 -4.44
N ASP A 697 3.97 -4.00 -4.15
CA ASP A 697 4.56 -3.83 -2.83
C ASP A 697 4.09 -2.54 -2.12
N GLY A 698 3.24 -1.73 -2.78
CA GLY A 698 2.66 -0.52 -2.22
C GLY A 698 3.53 0.74 -2.35
N GLU A 699 4.73 0.66 -2.92
CA GLU A 699 5.65 1.80 -3.04
C GLU A 699 5.08 2.89 -3.95
N ILE A 700 5.30 4.17 -3.59
CA ILE A 700 4.98 5.29 -4.51
C ILE A 700 5.99 5.21 -5.64
N ARG A 701 5.59 4.62 -6.78
CA ARG A 701 6.31 4.88 -8.02
C ARG A 701 5.90 6.26 -8.48
N TYR A 702 6.67 7.27 -8.06
CA TYR A 702 6.74 8.49 -8.85
C TYR A 702 6.98 8.04 -10.29
N VAL A 703 6.18 8.53 -11.25
CA VAL A 703 6.55 8.38 -12.65
C VAL A 703 7.85 9.15 -12.80
N TYR A 704 8.96 8.44 -12.60
CA TYR A 704 10.28 8.96 -12.88
C TYR A 704 10.28 9.16 -14.38
N TRP A 705 10.11 10.42 -14.77
CA TRP A 705 10.37 10.82 -16.12
C TRP A 705 11.87 10.66 -16.30
N TYR A 706 12.25 9.58 -16.97
CA TYR A 706 13.61 9.43 -17.41
C TYR A 706 13.89 10.52 -18.42
N TRP A 707 14.82 11.39 -18.07
CA TRP A 707 15.34 12.37 -18.99
C TRP A 707 15.89 11.64 -20.20
N LYS A 708 15.42 12.02 -21.40
CA LYS A 708 15.68 11.25 -22.61
C LYS A 708 17.15 11.33 -23.02
N GLY A 709 17.90 10.25 -22.79
CA GLY A 709 19.25 10.09 -23.31
C GLY A 709 19.22 9.83 -24.81
N GLY A 710 19.98 10.62 -25.59
CA GLY A 710 20.16 10.39 -27.02
C GLY A 710 18.99 10.82 -27.92
N ASN A 711 19.33 11.28 -29.14
CA ASN A 711 18.48 11.81 -30.24
C ASN A 711 17.29 12.75 -29.92
N HIS A 712 17.00 13.05 -28.65
CA HIS A 712 15.88 13.89 -28.19
C HIS A 712 16.24 14.80 -26.99
N GLY A 713 17.50 14.84 -26.51
CA GLY A 713 17.97 15.79 -25.49
C GLY A 713 19.43 15.56 -25.05
N THR A 714 20.02 16.55 -24.36
CA THR A 714 21.34 16.47 -23.69
C THR A 714 21.21 17.05 -22.28
N VAL A 715 22.02 16.58 -21.33
CA VAL A 715 22.25 17.27 -20.04
C VAL A 715 23.14 18.52 -20.31
N PRO A 716 22.85 19.71 -19.73
CA PRO A 716 21.80 20.00 -18.74
C PRO A 716 20.37 20.08 -19.27
N PHE A 717 19.41 19.92 -18.35
CA PHE A 717 17.98 20.12 -18.58
C PHE A 717 17.38 21.20 -17.67
N ASP A 718 16.19 21.70 -18.03
CA ASP A 718 15.49 22.75 -17.27
C ASP A 718 14.58 22.14 -16.20
N VAL A 719 14.76 22.54 -14.95
CA VAL A 719 13.84 22.28 -13.81
C VAL A 719 12.97 23.53 -13.60
N PRO A 720 11.70 23.53 -14.05
CA PRO A 720 10.82 24.67 -13.90
C PRO A 720 10.43 24.90 -12.44
N TYR A 721 10.09 26.13 -12.07
CA TYR A 721 9.57 26.49 -10.76
C TYR A 721 8.43 27.50 -10.84
N VAL A 722 7.61 27.50 -9.80
CA VAL A 722 6.65 28.57 -9.48
C VAL A 722 6.79 28.91 -7.99
N ALA A 723 6.80 30.20 -7.68
CA ALA A 723 6.81 30.74 -6.33
C ALA A 723 5.70 31.79 -6.17
N THR A 724 5.09 31.85 -5.00
CA THR A 724 4.00 32.78 -4.68
C THR A 724 4.14 33.33 -3.27
N ASP A 725 3.72 34.59 -3.08
CA ASP A 725 3.73 35.28 -1.79
C ASP A 725 2.75 36.48 -1.79
N ASP A 726 2.21 36.88 -0.64
CA ASP A 726 1.22 37.97 -0.57
C ASP A 726 1.80 39.38 -0.52
N ILE A 727 3.02 39.56 -0.04
CA ILE A 727 3.72 40.85 0.02
C ILE A 727 4.79 41.02 -1.08
N GLY A 728 5.18 39.91 -1.71
CA GLY A 728 6.09 39.82 -2.85
C GLY A 728 7.32 38.98 -2.54
N LEU A 729 7.84 38.31 -3.56
CA LEU A 729 8.99 37.42 -3.48
C LEU A 729 10.32 38.20 -3.57
N LYS A 730 11.38 37.60 -3.04
CA LYS A 730 12.75 38.11 -3.06
C LYS A 730 13.71 37.16 -3.75
N SER A 731 13.67 35.87 -3.42
CA SER A 731 14.55 34.86 -4.03
C SER A 731 13.93 33.47 -4.00
N ILE A 732 14.42 32.59 -4.85
CA ILE A 732 14.10 31.17 -4.85
C ILE A 732 15.38 30.36 -5.02
N SER A 733 15.47 29.25 -4.28
CA SER A 733 16.58 28.31 -4.37
C SER A 733 16.07 26.93 -4.78
N LEU A 734 16.84 26.20 -5.59
CA LEU A 734 16.61 24.80 -5.93
C LEU A 734 17.57 23.92 -5.14
N TYR A 735 17.03 22.87 -4.52
CA TYR A 735 17.78 21.80 -3.86
C TYR A 735 17.53 20.49 -4.59
N TYR A 736 18.51 19.59 -4.54
CA TYR A 736 18.37 18.23 -5.03
C TYR A 736 18.93 17.21 -4.04
N ARG A 737 18.48 15.96 -4.15
CA ARG A 737 19.14 14.78 -3.57
C ARG A 737 19.19 13.66 -4.60
N PHE A 738 20.11 12.72 -4.41
CA PHE A 738 20.45 11.69 -5.40
C PHE A 738 20.37 10.28 -4.80
N SER A 739 19.99 9.32 -5.63
CA SER A 739 20.02 7.89 -5.33
C SER A 739 20.30 7.06 -6.57
N VAL A 740 21.13 6.02 -6.44
CA VAL A 740 21.39 5.06 -7.54
C VAL A 740 20.23 4.08 -7.72
N ASP A 741 19.61 3.64 -6.63
CA ASP A 741 18.66 2.52 -6.57
C ASP A 741 17.31 2.88 -5.92
N ARG A 742 17.14 4.14 -5.49
CA ARG A 742 16.01 4.69 -4.73
C ARG A 742 15.87 4.19 -3.30
N ALA A 743 16.76 3.31 -2.83
CA ALA A 743 16.74 2.80 -1.46
C ALA A 743 17.46 3.77 -0.52
N GLU A 744 18.64 4.24 -0.92
CA GLU A 744 19.48 5.13 -0.12
C GLU A 744 19.59 6.50 -0.79
N TRP A 745 19.31 7.57 -0.04
CA TRP A 745 19.30 8.94 -0.54
C TRP A 745 20.37 9.80 0.12
N THR A 746 20.99 10.69 -0.66
CA THR A 746 21.88 11.72 -0.12
C THR A 746 21.10 12.83 0.62
N ASP A 747 21.80 13.63 1.42
CA ASP A 747 21.24 14.85 2.00
C ASP A 747 20.89 15.88 0.92
N TRP A 748 19.89 16.72 1.19
CA TRP A 748 19.49 17.82 0.30
C TRP A 748 20.66 18.80 0.06
N THR A 749 21.02 18.97 -1.20
CA THR A 749 22.14 19.80 -1.68
C THR A 749 21.60 20.97 -2.50
N LEU A 750 22.06 22.19 -2.21
CA LEU A 750 21.69 23.40 -2.97
C LEU A 750 22.30 23.35 -4.37
N VAL A 751 21.46 23.49 -5.41
CA VAL A 751 21.87 23.65 -6.81
C VAL A 751 22.23 25.11 -7.10
N GLU A 752 21.23 25.99 -6.99
CA GLU A 752 21.33 27.40 -7.34
C GLU A 752 20.30 28.22 -6.56
N SER A 753 20.55 29.53 -6.42
CA SER A 753 19.58 30.50 -5.93
C SER A 753 19.50 31.71 -6.86
N THR A 754 18.28 32.15 -7.15
CA THR A 754 17.97 33.23 -8.09
C THR A 754 17.09 34.29 -7.43
N ASP A 755 17.39 35.56 -7.68
CA ASP A 755 16.53 36.68 -7.25
C ASP A 755 15.27 36.73 -8.11
N ILE A 756 14.11 36.86 -7.46
CA ILE A 756 12.80 36.97 -8.08
C ILE A 756 12.02 38.13 -7.47
N SER A 757 10.94 38.57 -8.12
CA SER A 757 10.13 39.68 -7.62
C SER A 757 8.68 39.55 -8.05
N GLY A 758 7.80 40.26 -7.36
CA GLY A 758 6.35 40.17 -7.57
C GLY A 758 5.71 39.11 -6.67
N LYS A 759 4.38 39.04 -6.67
CA LYS A 759 3.60 38.11 -5.82
C LYS A 759 3.53 36.69 -6.36
N VAL A 760 3.81 36.53 -7.65
CA VAL A 760 3.92 35.24 -8.35
C VAL A 760 5.13 35.35 -9.26
N ALA A 761 6.02 34.39 -9.20
CA ALA A 761 7.19 34.28 -10.06
C ALA A 761 7.29 32.86 -10.59
N SER A 762 7.64 32.70 -11.86
CA SER A 762 7.94 31.42 -12.47
C SER A 762 9.18 31.51 -13.34
N GLY A 763 9.88 30.40 -13.51
CA GLY A 763 11.12 30.33 -14.27
C GLY A 763 11.66 28.91 -14.34
N ASN A 764 12.92 28.76 -14.77
CA ASN A 764 13.61 27.48 -14.84
C ASN A 764 14.98 27.60 -14.17
N PHE A 765 15.40 26.53 -13.49
CA PHE A 765 16.79 26.28 -13.12
C PHE A 765 17.42 25.33 -14.14
N SER A 766 18.69 25.53 -14.49
CA SER A 766 19.41 24.57 -15.32
C SER A 766 20.07 23.51 -14.43
N PHE A 767 19.91 22.23 -14.76
CA PHE A 767 20.41 21.13 -13.96
C PHE A 767 21.27 20.15 -14.77
N ASP A 768 22.52 19.98 -14.31
CA ASP A 768 23.58 19.23 -15.00
C ASP A 768 23.72 17.76 -14.57
N ALA A 769 22.83 17.22 -13.72
CA ALA A 769 22.92 15.84 -13.20
C ALA A 769 24.34 15.48 -12.69
N PRO A 770 24.85 16.20 -11.67
CA PRO A 770 26.26 16.17 -11.28
C PRO A 770 26.76 14.80 -10.78
N ASP A 771 25.85 13.93 -10.34
CA ASP A 771 26.15 12.60 -9.80
C ASP A 771 26.05 11.48 -10.86
N GLY A 772 25.78 11.83 -12.13
CA GLY A 772 25.68 10.89 -13.24
C GLY A 772 24.30 10.23 -13.36
N GLU A 773 24.29 8.97 -13.81
CA GLU A 773 23.07 8.18 -13.99
C GLU A 773 22.46 7.77 -12.66
N GLY A 774 21.13 7.83 -12.56
CA GLY A 774 20.40 7.51 -11.34
C GLY A 774 19.15 8.36 -11.17
N HIS A 775 18.72 8.51 -9.93
CA HIS A 775 17.46 9.14 -9.55
C HIS A 775 17.73 10.44 -8.79
N TYR A 776 17.09 11.50 -9.24
CA TYR A 776 17.20 12.84 -8.67
C TYR A 776 15.84 13.30 -8.15
N GLU A 777 15.83 13.84 -6.96
CA GLU A 777 14.66 14.49 -6.36
C GLU A 777 14.95 15.96 -6.10
N PHE A 778 13.94 16.80 -6.30
CA PHE A 778 14.05 18.25 -6.27
C PHE A 778 13.10 18.87 -5.24
N SER A 779 13.55 19.95 -4.62
CA SER A 779 12.73 20.81 -3.77
C SER A 779 13.14 22.27 -4.00
N THR A 780 12.18 23.19 -3.95
CA THR A 780 12.46 24.63 -4.00
C THR A 780 12.22 25.28 -2.64
N LYS A 781 12.86 26.43 -2.45
CA LYS A 781 12.72 27.25 -1.25
C LYS A 781 12.62 28.71 -1.65
N ALA A 782 11.46 29.32 -1.46
CA ALA A 782 11.28 30.74 -1.67
C ALA A 782 11.62 31.57 -0.41
N THR A 783 11.97 32.83 -0.65
CA THR A 783 12.12 33.89 0.37
C THR A 783 11.31 35.09 -0.08
N ASP A 784 10.55 35.68 0.82
CA ASP A 784 9.70 36.84 0.54
C ASP A 784 10.47 38.17 0.71
N SER A 785 9.78 39.28 0.47
CA SER A 785 10.30 40.64 0.60
C SER A 785 10.48 41.10 2.06
N SER A 786 9.95 40.35 3.02
CA SER A 786 10.14 40.56 4.47
C SER A 786 11.19 39.63 5.08
N ASP A 787 11.96 38.91 4.26
CA ASP A 787 12.94 37.92 4.68
C ASP A 787 12.34 36.71 5.42
N GLN A 788 11.03 36.46 5.27
CA GLN A 788 10.46 35.16 5.62
C GLN A 788 10.86 34.13 4.58
N VAL A 789 11.05 32.91 5.06
CA VAL A 789 11.68 31.85 4.31
C VAL A 789 10.77 30.63 4.36
N GLU A 790 10.44 30.10 3.19
CA GLU A 790 9.67 28.88 3.07
C GLU A 790 10.28 27.74 3.89
N VAL A 791 9.43 27.00 4.58
CA VAL A 791 9.83 25.75 5.24
C VAL A 791 9.99 24.70 4.15
N ILE A 792 11.23 24.27 3.88
CA ILE A 792 11.48 23.11 3.02
C ILE A 792 10.81 21.91 3.68
N THR A 793 9.82 21.33 3.01
CA THR A 793 9.27 20.05 3.43
C THR A 793 10.29 18.93 3.18
N PRO A 794 10.37 17.90 4.02
CA PRO A 794 11.31 16.79 3.83
C PRO A 794 11.00 15.94 2.58
N TRP A 795 9.83 16.15 1.97
CA TRP A 795 9.35 15.46 0.78
C TRP A 795 9.88 16.11 -0.50
N ASN A 796 10.17 15.28 -1.49
CA ASN A 796 10.46 15.73 -2.85
C ASN A 796 9.21 16.31 -3.51
N GLU A 797 9.38 17.42 -4.21
CA GLU A 797 8.32 18.09 -4.93
C GLU A 797 8.29 17.66 -6.41
N GLN A 798 9.45 17.21 -6.94
CA GLN A 798 9.59 16.64 -8.27
C GLN A 798 10.73 15.60 -8.30
N ALA A 799 10.67 14.63 -9.23
CA ALA A 799 11.72 13.62 -9.39
C ALA A 799 12.00 13.31 -10.88
N TYR A 800 13.26 13.05 -11.21
CA TYR A 800 13.72 12.70 -12.56
C TYR A 800 14.72 11.54 -12.52
N GLY A 801 14.63 10.66 -13.50
CA GLY A 801 15.65 9.62 -13.75
C GLY A 801 16.61 10.12 -14.81
N VAL A 802 17.90 9.88 -14.69
CA VAL A 802 18.88 10.19 -15.74
C VAL A 802 19.51 8.89 -16.18
N ASP A 803 19.25 8.51 -17.43
CA ASP A 803 19.79 7.30 -18.06
C ASP A 803 20.37 7.66 -19.44
N GLN A 804 21.68 7.47 -19.61
CA GLN A 804 22.41 7.74 -20.85
C GLN A 804 22.94 6.45 -21.49
N THR A 805 22.71 5.30 -20.85
CA THR A 805 23.18 3.99 -21.32
C THR A 805 22.15 3.35 -22.23
N ALA A 806 22.61 2.75 -23.32
CA ALA A 806 21.72 2.00 -24.19
C ALA A 806 21.39 0.63 -23.56
N PRO A 807 20.17 0.11 -23.78
CA PRO A 807 19.77 -1.19 -23.25
C PRO A 807 20.60 -2.33 -23.87
N ILE A 808 20.85 -3.37 -23.07
CA ILE A 808 21.58 -4.56 -23.48
C ILE A 808 20.65 -5.46 -24.31
N PRO A 809 21.04 -5.85 -25.54
CA PRO A 809 20.25 -6.77 -26.38
C PRO A 809 20.05 -8.16 -25.73
N PRO A 810 19.08 -8.95 -26.21
CA PRO A 810 18.69 -10.21 -25.60
C PRO A 810 19.66 -11.37 -25.91
N GLU A 811 20.21 -12.01 -24.87
CA GLU A 811 21.30 -13.00 -24.97
C GLU A 811 20.92 -14.28 -25.74
N SER A 812 19.67 -14.73 -25.66
CA SER A 812 19.19 -15.92 -26.36
C SER A 812 18.09 -15.59 -27.35
N ILE A 813 18.20 -16.15 -28.55
CA ILE A 813 17.18 -16.06 -29.61
C ILE A 813 16.92 -17.44 -30.18
N SER A 814 15.65 -17.78 -30.31
CA SER A 814 15.21 -19.05 -30.85
C SER A 814 14.04 -18.86 -31.82
N THR A 815 13.72 -19.93 -32.54
CA THR A 815 12.47 -20.02 -33.27
C THR A 815 11.57 -21.04 -32.59
N ALA A 816 10.32 -20.67 -32.33
CA ALA A 816 9.31 -21.59 -31.81
C ALA A 816 8.80 -22.58 -32.89
N GLY A 817 9.07 -22.29 -34.16
CA GLY A 817 8.84 -23.17 -35.29
C GLY A 817 9.93 -24.23 -35.48
N SER A 818 9.79 -25.05 -36.53
CA SER A 818 10.73 -26.13 -36.86
C SER A 818 12.12 -25.68 -37.36
N GLN A 819 12.30 -24.37 -37.58
CA GLN A 819 13.54 -23.81 -38.11
C GLN A 819 14.67 -23.84 -37.08
N LYS A 820 15.92 -23.87 -37.56
CA LYS A 820 17.11 -23.82 -36.74
C LYS A 820 18.09 -22.81 -37.30
N ASN A 821 18.74 -22.06 -36.41
CA ASN A 821 19.70 -21.02 -36.79
C ASN A 821 20.81 -21.63 -37.66
N GLY A 822 20.97 -21.13 -38.89
CA GLY A 822 22.00 -21.62 -39.80
C GLY A 822 21.69 -22.94 -40.51
N PHE A 823 20.46 -23.43 -40.47
CA PHE A 823 20.03 -24.62 -41.21
C PHE A 823 19.06 -24.26 -42.34
N TRP A 824 19.26 -24.89 -43.48
CA TRP A 824 18.36 -24.82 -44.63
C TRP A 824 17.02 -25.47 -44.30
N THR A 825 15.95 -24.74 -44.51
CA THR A 825 14.58 -25.24 -44.40
C THR A 825 13.80 -25.01 -45.69
N THR A 826 12.98 -25.98 -46.08
CA THR A 826 12.02 -25.82 -47.18
C THR A 826 10.65 -25.32 -46.71
N ASP A 827 10.40 -25.32 -45.40
CA ASP A 827 9.16 -24.87 -44.78
C ASP A 827 9.45 -23.69 -43.84
N ILE A 828 8.75 -22.59 -44.06
CA ILE A 828 8.80 -21.36 -43.25
C ILE A 828 7.41 -20.93 -42.80
N SER A 829 6.39 -21.78 -42.97
CA SER A 829 4.99 -21.45 -42.68
C SER A 829 4.69 -21.26 -41.20
N ASP A 830 5.54 -21.82 -40.33
CA ASP A 830 5.51 -21.71 -38.86
C ASP A 830 6.65 -20.81 -38.31
N LEU A 831 7.31 -20.02 -39.16
CA LEU A 831 8.42 -19.17 -38.73
C LEU A 831 7.95 -18.14 -37.69
N LYS A 832 8.47 -18.30 -36.47
CA LYS A 832 8.19 -17.41 -35.34
C LYS A 832 9.45 -17.28 -34.50
N PHE A 833 9.93 -16.06 -34.30
CA PHE A 833 11.06 -15.75 -33.45
C PHE A 833 10.61 -15.49 -32.01
N SER A 834 11.42 -15.92 -31.06
CA SER A 834 11.30 -15.58 -29.64
C SER A 834 12.68 -15.29 -29.04
N TRP A 835 12.74 -14.40 -28.06
CA TRP A 835 13.98 -14.02 -27.40
C TRP A 835 13.78 -13.82 -25.89
N ASP A 836 14.88 -13.85 -25.14
CA ASP A 836 14.83 -13.52 -23.70
C ASP A 836 14.67 -12.01 -23.49
N LYS A 837 14.14 -11.59 -22.34
CA LYS A 837 13.95 -10.16 -22.07
C LYS A 837 15.29 -9.40 -22.10
N SER A 838 15.33 -8.28 -22.83
CA SER A 838 16.50 -7.39 -22.82
C SER A 838 16.70 -6.77 -21.44
N LYS A 839 17.97 -6.57 -21.08
CA LYS A 839 18.37 -5.99 -19.79
C LYS A 839 18.63 -4.50 -19.97
N ASP A 840 18.23 -3.73 -18.97
CA ASP A 840 18.50 -2.31 -18.91
C ASP A 840 18.95 -1.95 -17.49
N ASN A 841 19.87 -1.00 -17.39
CA ASN A 841 20.49 -0.65 -16.12
C ASN A 841 19.60 0.24 -15.25
N LEU A 842 18.65 0.99 -15.82
CA LEU A 842 17.93 2.00 -15.05
C LEU A 842 16.50 2.26 -15.53
N SER A 843 16.29 2.67 -16.78
CA SER A 843 15.00 3.17 -17.28
C SER A 843 14.02 2.07 -17.70
N GLY A 844 14.50 0.86 -17.97
CA GLY A 844 13.69 -0.27 -18.45
C GLY A 844 13.35 -0.18 -19.93
N ILE A 845 12.84 -1.28 -20.51
CA ILE A 845 12.62 -1.40 -21.97
C ILE A 845 11.29 -0.79 -22.40
N VAL A 846 11.29 0.00 -23.49
CA VAL A 846 10.07 0.59 -24.07
C VAL A 846 9.58 -0.16 -25.31
N GLN A 847 10.47 -0.52 -26.24
CA GLN A 847 10.10 -1.23 -27.47
C GLN A 847 11.26 -1.98 -28.12
N TYR A 848 10.90 -2.91 -29.00
CA TYR A 848 11.81 -3.62 -29.89
C TYR A 848 11.60 -3.20 -31.35
N GLN A 849 12.68 -3.14 -32.12
CA GLN A 849 12.64 -3.04 -33.58
C GLN A 849 13.24 -4.30 -34.19
N VAL A 850 12.45 -4.99 -34.99
CA VAL A 850 12.76 -6.31 -35.55
C VAL A 850 12.78 -6.24 -37.07
N SER A 851 13.69 -6.96 -37.71
CA SER A 851 13.78 -7.00 -39.17
C SER A 851 14.33 -8.30 -39.72
N ILE A 852 13.88 -8.69 -40.92
CA ILE A 852 14.55 -9.68 -41.76
C ILE A 852 15.33 -8.95 -42.83
N ARG A 853 16.64 -9.19 -42.90
CA ARG A 853 17.56 -8.54 -43.82
C ARG A 853 18.10 -9.51 -44.85
N GLY A 854 18.28 -9.04 -46.08
CA GLY A 854 19.06 -9.75 -47.08
C GLY A 854 20.56 -9.72 -46.74
N MET A 855 21.34 -10.64 -47.34
CA MET A 855 22.81 -10.68 -47.17
C MET A 855 23.54 -9.41 -47.67
N ASN A 856 22.85 -8.57 -48.45
CA ASN A 856 23.33 -7.25 -48.87
C ASN A 856 23.11 -6.15 -47.81
N GLY A 857 22.50 -6.48 -46.66
CA GLY A 857 22.24 -5.57 -45.55
C GLY A 857 20.94 -4.75 -45.64
N SER A 858 20.12 -4.94 -46.68
CA SER A 858 18.83 -4.25 -46.80
C SER A 858 17.73 -4.97 -46.02
N ASP A 859 16.94 -4.21 -45.26
CA ASP A 859 15.74 -4.72 -44.59
C ASP A 859 14.67 -5.07 -45.63
N ILE A 860 14.17 -6.30 -45.58
CA ILE A 860 13.09 -6.83 -46.41
C ILE A 860 11.78 -6.72 -45.63
N VAL A 861 11.83 -7.03 -44.34
CA VAL A 861 10.74 -6.81 -43.38
C VAL A 861 11.31 -5.99 -42.22
N LEU A 862 10.60 -4.95 -41.76
CA LEU A 862 11.00 -4.10 -40.64
C LEU A 862 9.76 -3.66 -39.86
N GLU A 863 9.71 -3.94 -38.56
CA GLU A 863 8.58 -3.63 -37.69
C GLU A 863 9.06 -3.15 -36.30
N ASN A 864 8.27 -2.30 -35.65
CA ASN A 864 8.44 -1.94 -34.25
C ASN A 864 7.37 -2.65 -33.40
N ILE A 865 7.77 -3.25 -32.30
CA ILE A 865 6.91 -4.01 -31.39
C ILE A 865 7.00 -3.39 -30.00
N SER A 866 5.86 -2.95 -29.48
CA SER A 866 5.73 -2.24 -28.20
C SER A 866 5.50 -3.17 -26.99
N SER A 867 5.28 -4.47 -27.19
CA SER A 867 5.11 -5.44 -26.10
C SER A 867 5.33 -6.88 -26.55
N GLY A 868 6.05 -7.66 -25.74
CA GLY A 868 6.29 -9.09 -25.94
C GLY A 868 7.62 -9.42 -26.63
N GLU A 869 8.20 -10.56 -26.26
CA GLU A 869 9.50 -11.04 -26.74
C GLU A 869 9.34 -12.10 -27.86
N GLU A 870 8.33 -11.93 -28.71
CA GLU A 870 8.04 -12.80 -29.84
C GLU A 870 7.66 -12.00 -31.09
N TRP A 871 8.00 -12.54 -32.27
CA TRP A 871 7.63 -11.94 -33.55
C TRP A 871 7.39 -12.97 -34.66
N THR A 872 6.30 -12.80 -35.39
CA THR A 872 5.97 -13.59 -36.58
C THR A 872 6.09 -12.70 -37.83
N PRO A 873 7.14 -12.85 -38.64
CA PRO A 873 7.37 -12.01 -39.83
C PRO A 873 6.45 -12.37 -41.00
N ASP A 874 6.17 -11.40 -41.89
CA ASP A 874 5.61 -11.70 -43.21
C ASP A 874 6.69 -12.33 -44.11
N THR A 875 6.49 -13.58 -44.51
CA THR A 875 7.44 -14.34 -45.33
C THR A 875 7.18 -14.24 -46.83
N SER A 876 6.19 -13.48 -47.28
CA SER A 876 5.74 -13.46 -48.69
C SER A 876 6.79 -12.95 -49.67
N GLU A 877 7.72 -12.10 -49.22
CA GLU A 877 8.82 -11.57 -50.01
C GLU A 877 10.10 -12.42 -49.95
N LEU A 878 10.11 -13.50 -49.14
CA LEU A 878 11.27 -14.39 -49.04
C LEU A 878 11.32 -15.35 -50.23
N VAL A 879 12.42 -15.31 -50.96
CA VAL A 879 12.70 -16.15 -52.11
C VAL A 879 13.47 -17.40 -51.69
N SER A 880 13.00 -18.58 -52.13
CA SER A 880 13.68 -19.87 -51.92
C SER A 880 15.02 -19.92 -52.66
N GLY A 881 16.04 -20.47 -52.00
CA GLY A 881 17.43 -20.54 -52.43
C GLY A 881 18.34 -19.41 -51.90
N ASN A 882 17.84 -18.55 -51.00
CA ASN A 882 18.55 -17.40 -50.42
C ASN A 882 18.76 -17.54 -48.90
N ALA A 883 19.74 -16.80 -48.39
CA ALA A 883 20.00 -16.61 -46.97
C ALA A 883 19.55 -15.21 -46.52
N TYR A 884 19.03 -15.13 -45.30
CA TYR A 884 18.56 -13.92 -44.65
C TYR A 884 19.08 -13.85 -43.22
N LYS A 885 19.00 -12.66 -42.61
CA LYS A 885 19.35 -12.44 -41.21
C LYS A 885 18.20 -11.81 -40.47
N PHE A 886 17.86 -12.34 -39.30
CA PHE A 886 17.02 -11.66 -38.34
C PHE A 886 17.88 -10.66 -37.56
N ARG A 887 17.48 -9.38 -37.56
CA ARG A 887 18.12 -8.32 -36.78
C ARG A 887 17.14 -7.75 -35.76
N LEU A 888 17.60 -7.56 -34.54
CA LEU A 888 16.84 -6.97 -33.43
C LEU A 888 17.57 -5.78 -32.84
N ARG A 889 16.83 -4.72 -32.53
CA ARG A 889 17.28 -3.50 -31.85
C ARG A 889 16.30 -3.18 -30.72
N VAL A 890 16.79 -2.57 -29.65
CA VAL A 890 16.00 -2.32 -28.43
C VAL A 890 16.10 -0.85 -28.06
N GLU A 891 15.00 -0.27 -27.60
CA GLU A 891 14.90 1.06 -27.00
C GLU A 891 14.48 0.95 -25.53
N ASP A 892 15.06 1.78 -24.67
CA ASP A 892 14.68 1.93 -23.27
C ASP A 892 13.67 3.09 -23.05
N ASN A 893 13.18 3.28 -21.83
CA ASN A 893 12.24 4.36 -21.52
C ASN A 893 12.89 5.75 -21.55
N ALA A 894 14.23 5.84 -21.51
CA ALA A 894 14.97 7.06 -21.75
C ALA A 894 15.17 7.36 -23.25
N GLY A 895 14.76 6.47 -24.17
CA GLY A 895 14.93 6.66 -25.61
C GLY A 895 16.34 6.34 -26.12
N ASN A 896 17.19 5.72 -25.30
CA ASN A 896 18.46 5.19 -25.78
C ASN A 896 18.19 3.91 -26.59
N TRP A 897 18.83 3.84 -27.76
CA TRP A 897 18.76 2.66 -28.61
C TRP A 897 20.12 1.98 -28.70
N ASN A 898 20.15 0.65 -28.61
CA ASN A 898 21.36 -0.09 -28.95
C ASN A 898 21.66 -0.06 -30.47
N SER A 899 22.84 -0.55 -30.87
CA SER A 899 23.29 -0.55 -32.27
C SER A 899 22.55 -1.51 -33.20
N GLY A 900 21.72 -2.41 -32.66
CA GLY A 900 20.96 -3.44 -33.38
C GLY A 900 21.83 -4.58 -33.90
N HIS A 901 21.47 -5.82 -33.60
CA HIS A 901 22.33 -7.00 -33.76
C HIS A 901 21.70 -8.04 -34.69
N ASP A 902 22.52 -8.67 -35.56
CA ASP A 902 22.12 -9.85 -36.34
C ASP A 902 22.23 -11.08 -35.46
N VAL A 903 21.13 -11.79 -35.28
CA VAL A 903 20.96 -12.72 -34.17
C VAL A 903 20.47 -14.10 -34.60
N PHE A 904 19.96 -14.24 -35.83
CA PHE A 904 19.59 -15.52 -36.41
C PHE A 904 19.80 -15.52 -37.93
N ASP A 905 20.50 -16.51 -38.46
CA ASP A 905 20.67 -16.71 -39.89
C ASP A 905 19.58 -17.68 -40.40
N LEU A 906 18.67 -17.17 -41.23
CA LEU A 906 17.56 -17.91 -41.83
C LEU A 906 17.93 -18.34 -43.25
N LEU A 907 18.10 -19.64 -43.48
CA LEU A 907 18.43 -20.21 -44.79
C LEU A 907 17.17 -20.87 -45.39
N TYR A 908 16.61 -20.31 -46.46
CA TYR A 908 15.35 -20.77 -47.02
C TYR A 908 15.54 -21.48 -48.35
N GLY A 909 15.23 -22.78 -48.43
CA GLY A 909 15.39 -23.65 -49.60
C GLY A 909 15.95 -25.03 -49.25
N GLU A 910 16.32 -25.80 -50.28
CA GLU A 910 17.10 -27.04 -50.09
C GLU A 910 18.57 -26.70 -49.86
N SER A 911 19.24 -27.45 -48.97
CA SER A 911 20.68 -27.27 -48.76
C SER A 911 21.46 -27.54 -50.06
N PRO A 912 22.35 -26.63 -50.49
CA PRO A 912 23.09 -26.77 -51.74
C PRO A 912 24.20 -27.84 -51.67
N VAL A 913 24.59 -28.23 -50.46
CA VAL A 913 25.66 -29.20 -50.19
C VAL A 913 25.40 -29.92 -48.86
N SER A 914 25.81 -31.18 -48.76
CA SER A 914 25.76 -31.97 -47.54
C SER A 914 26.75 -31.45 -46.49
N ASP A 915 26.39 -31.61 -45.21
CA ASP A 915 27.18 -31.13 -44.07
C ASP A 915 28.44 -31.98 -43.84
N VAL A 916 29.49 -31.37 -43.30
CA VAL A 916 30.67 -32.11 -42.84
C VAL A 916 30.32 -33.03 -41.67
N THR A 917 31.10 -34.09 -41.45
CA THR A 917 30.86 -35.06 -40.38
C THR A 917 32.04 -35.15 -39.42
N SER A 918 31.80 -35.53 -38.17
CA SER A 918 32.82 -35.74 -37.13
C SER A 918 33.80 -34.57 -36.92
N PRO A 919 33.34 -33.33 -36.71
CA PRO A 919 34.24 -32.23 -36.37
C PRO A 919 34.88 -32.44 -34.99
N SER A 920 36.17 -32.12 -34.84
CA SER A 920 36.93 -32.14 -33.58
C SER A 920 37.85 -30.93 -33.45
N VAL A 921 38.18 -30.54 -32.23
CA VAL A 921 39.01 -29.36 -31.93
C VAL A 921 40.19 -29.76 -31.04
N ALA A 922 41.37 -29.27 -31.37
CA ALA A 922 42.56 -29.28 -30.53
C ALA A 922 42.92 -27.85 -30.11
N VAL A 923 43.19 -27.64 -28.83
CA VAL A 923 43.55 -26.34 -28.24
C VAL A 923 45.06 -26.15 -28.32
N GLY A 924 45.53 -24.92 -28.56
CA GLY A 924 46.94 -24.57 -28.40
C GLY A 924 47.12 -23.07 -28.17
N ASP A 925 48.37 -22.61 -28.06
CA ASP A 925 48.64 -21.21 -27.77
C ASP A 925 48.04 -20.26 -28.81
N SER A 926 47.15 -19.40 -28.34
CA SER A 926 46.47 -18.37 -29.12
C SER A 926 45.81 -18.93 -30.39
N LYS A 927 45.40 -20.21 -30.38
CA LYS A 927 44.85 -20.88 -31.57
C LYS A 927 43.93 -22.05 -31.23
N LEU A 928 43.04 -22.35 -32.17
CA LEU A 928 42.28 -23.61 -32.20
C LEU A 928 42.54 -24.32 -33.53
N THR A 929 42.82 -25.63 -33.50
CA THR A 929 42.94 -26.47 -34.69
C THR A 929 41.71 -27.34 -34.81
N ILE A 930 40.93 -27.14 -35.89
CA ILE A 930 39.65 -27.81 -36.11
C ILE A 930 39.81 -28.77 -37.29
N SER A 931 39.41 -30.03 -37.09
CA SER A 931 39.40 -31.07 -38.13
C SER A 931 38.00 -31.67 -38.33
N TRP A 932 37.72 -32.22 -39.52
CA TRP A 932 36.44 -32.81 -39.89
C TRP A 932 36.59 -33.83 -41.04
N VAL A 933 35.54 -34.62 -41.27
CA VAL A 933 35.42 -35.56 -42.38
C VAL A 933 34.57 -34.96 -43.50
N ASN A 934 35.15 -34.89 -44.70
CA ASN A 934 34.48 -34.38 -45.90
C ASN A 934 33.24 -35.24 -46.25
N PRO A 935 32.10 -34.61 -46.59
CA PRO A 935 30.89 -35.33 -46.97
C PRO A 935 31.01 -36.02 -48.33
N ASN A 936 30.29 -37.13 -48.49
CA ASN A 936 30.17 -37.83 -49.77
C ASN A 936 29.09 -37.17 -50.66
N ASP A 937 29.39 -35.95 -51.14
CA ASP A 937 28.51 -35.14 -51.97
C ASP A 937 29.27 -34.59 -53.19
N SER A 938 28.70 -34.77 -54.39
CA SER A 938 29.30 -34.27 -55.63
C SER A 938 29.37 -32.74 -55.73
N ASN A 939 28.55 -32.02 -54.97
CA ASN A 939 28.53 -30.56 -54.95
C ASN A 939 29.55 -29.97 -53.97
N TYR A 940 30.12 -30.76 -53.05
CA TYR A 940 31.08 -30.29 -52.05
C TYR A 940 32.40 -29.87 -52.69
N VAL A 941 32.80 -28.62 -52.44
CA VAL A 941 34.08 -28.05 -52.92
C VAL A 941 35.07 -27.72 -51.82
N GLY A 942 34.62 -27.62 -50.57
CA GLY A 942 35.44 -27.32 -49.40
C GLY A 942 34.62 -26.91 -48.19
N ALA A 943 35.28 -26.67 -47.07
CA ALA A 943 34.65 -26.17 -45.84
C ALA A 943 35.42 -25.01 -45.22
N ARG A 944 34.72 -24.20 -44.43
CA ARG A 944 35.25 -23.08 -43.67
C ARG A 944 34.94 -23.28 -42.19
N VAL A 945 35.87 -22.88 -41.33
CA VAL A 945 35.68 -22.86 -39.89
C VAL A 945 35.47 -21.42 -39.45
N ASP A 946 34.42 -21.21 -38.67
CA ASP A 946 34.13 -19.93 -38.03
C ASP A 946 34.26 -20.14 -36.51
N VAL A 947 34.98 -19.25 -35.82
CA VAL A 947 35.04 -19.23 -34.35
C VAL A 947 34.61 -17.87 -33.81
N ARG A 948 34.00 -17.82 -32.63
CA ARG A 948 33.54 -16.58 -32.00
C ARG A 948 33.62 -16.68 -30.47
N PRO A 949 34.10 -15.64 -29.78
CA PRO A 949 34.14 -15.64 -28.32
C PRO A 949 32.72 -15.66 -27.74
N THR A 950 32.50 -16.47 -26.70
CA THR A 950 31.18 -16.73 -26.11
C THR A 950 30.69 -15.61 -25.19
N ASN A 951 31.62 -14.83 -24.63
CA ASN A 951 31.32 -13.63 -23.83
C ASN A 951 30.91 -12.42 -24.70
N GLU A 952 31.08 -12.50 -26.02
CA GLU A 952 30.59 -11.50 -26.98
C GLU A 952 29.69 -12.17 -28.05
N PRO A 953 28.45 -12.57 -27.70
CA PRO A 953 27.58 -13.36 -28.58
C PRO A 953 27.19 -12.64 -29.88
N TYR A 954 27.42 -11.32 -29.99
CA TYR A 954 27.17 -10.54 -31.21
C TYR A 954 28.44 -10.09 -31.93
N ALA A 955 29.63 -10.52 -31.49
CA ALA A 955 30.86 -10.28 -32.20
C ALA A 955 30.82 -10.94 -33.59
N SER A 956 31.54 -10.36 -34.55
CA SER A 956 31.70 -10.98 -35.86
C SER A 956 32.48 -12.29 -35.73
N TRP A 957 32.04 -13.33 -36.41
CA TRP A 957 32.76 -14.60 -36.47
C TRP A 957 34.14 -14.39 -37.10
N ILE A 958 35.17 -14.93 -36.46
CA ILE A 958 36.53 -15.06 -36.99
C ILE A 958 36.50 -16.23 -37.97
N GLN A 959 36.68 -15.95 -39.26
CA GLN A 959 36.51 -16.93 -40.33
C GLN A 959 37.87 -17.41 -40.83
N SER A 960 38.05 -18.72 -40.92
CA SER A 960 39.17 -19.32 -41.64
C SER A 960 39.06 -19.04 -43.14
N GLY A 961 40.15 -19.26 -43.88
CA GLY A 961 40.06 -19.46 -45.33
C GLY A 961 39.25 -20.70 -45.67
N LEU A 962 38.72 -20.77 -46.91
CA LEU A 962 38.07 -21.98 -47.41
C LEU A 962 39.12 -23.09 -47.63
N VAL A 963 38.97 -24.22 -46.94
CA VAL A 963 39.80 -25.41 -47.10
C VAL A 963 39.20 -26.28 -48.19
N ASN A 964 39.94 -26.47 -49.28
CA ASN A 964 39.43 -27.16 -50.46
C ASN A 964 39.24 -28.65 -50.18
N LYS A 965 38.28 -29.29 -50.86
CA LYS A 965 37.97 -30.72 -50.72
C LYS A 965 39.16 -31.67 -50.93
N ASP A 966 40.19 -31.23 -51.65
CA ASP A 966 41.40 -32.00 -51.97
C ASP A 966 42.48 -31.90 -50.86
N GLN A 967 42.28 -31.05 -49.85
CA GLN A 967 43.11 -30.91 -48.66
C GLN A 967 42.51 -31.77 -47.53
N GLN A 968 43.37 -32.28 -46.61
CA GLN A 968 42.89 -32.94 -45.40
C GLN A 968 41.98 -31.95 -44.64
N GLY A 969 40.83 -32.41 -44.16
CA GLY A 969 39.80 -31.57 -43.53
C GLY A 969 40.26 -31.07 -42.18
N GLU A 970 41.18 -30.11 -42.17
CA GLU A 970 41.77 -29.51 -40.97
C GLU A 970 42.20 -28.07 -41.26
N VAL A 971 41.97 -27.18 -40.29
CA VAL A 971 42.47 -25.80 -40.32
C VAL A 971 42.75 -25.30 -38.91
N SER A 972 43.84 -24.54 -38.75
CA SER A 972 44.11 -23.80 -37.52
C SER A 972 43.62 -22.36 -37.66
N VAL A 973 42.91 -21.87 -36.66
CA VAL A 973 42.51 -20.47 -36.51
C VAL A 973 43.44 -19.84 -35.47
N PRO A 974 44.48 -19.09 -35.90
CA PRO A 974 45.43 -18.44 -35.00
C PRO A 974 44.91 -17.09 -34.49
N GLU A 975 45.70 -16.42 -33.64
CA GLU A 975 45.45 -15.07 -33.09
C GLU A 975 44.20 -14.97 -32.21
N LEU A 976 43.84 -16.06 -31.54
CA LEU A 976 42.80 -16.08 -30.53
C LEU A 976 43.34 -15.61 -29.18
N ILE A 977 42.45 -15.09 -28.34
CA ILE A 977 42.82 -14.58 -27.02
C ILE A 977 42.79 -15.75 -26.03
N ASN A 978 43.91 -15.96 -25.34
CA ASN A 978 44.01 -17.00 -24.32
C ASN A 978 43.08 -16.71 -23.13
N GLY A 979 42.50 -17.75 -22.55
CA GLY A 979 41.55 -17.65 -21.43
C GLY A 979 40.13 -17.20 -21.83
N VAL A 980 39.85 -16.99 -23.12
CA VAL A 980 38.51 -16.69 -23.62
C VAL A 980 37.88 -17.95 -24.22
N ASP A 981 36.65 -18.27 -23.80
CA ASP A 981 35.88 -19.38 -24.37
C ASP A 981 35.37 -19.04 -25.76
N TYR A 982 35.64 -19.89 -26.76
CA TYR A 982 35.15 -19.76 -28.12
C TYR A 982 34.11 -20.83 -28.49
N GLU A 983 33.09 -20.40 -29.22
CA GLU A 983 32.17 -21.26 -29.98
C GLU A 983 32.75 -21.52 -31.37
N VAL A 984 32.59 -22.75 -31.88
CA VAL A 984 33.16 -23.19 -33.16
C VAL A 984 32.08 -23.79 -34.04
N ARG A 985 32.05 -23.39 -35.32
CA ARG A 985 31.20 -24.02 -36.34
C ARG A 985 31.95 -24.28 -37.64
N VAL A 986 31.59 -25.38 -38.31
CA VAL A 986 32.14 -25.77 -39.61
C VAL A 986 31.06 -25.70 -40.68
N ILE A 987 31.38 -25.09 -41.82
CA ILE A 987 30.42 -24.77 -42.88
C ILE A 987 30.92 -25.32 -44.21
N ALA A 988 30.14 -26.23 -44.83
CA ALA A 988 30.43 -26.77 -46.15
C ALA A 988 30.05 -25.79 -47.27
N PHE A 989 30.78 -25.81 -48.39
CA PHE A 989 30.51 -24.96 -49.55
C PHE A 989 30.29 -25.78 -50.84
N ALA A 990 29.40 -25.26 -51.69
CA ALA A 990 29.11 -25.75 -53.02
C ALA A 990 29.86 -24.94 -54.11
N ALA A 991 29.91 -25.48 -55.34
CA ALA A 991 30.64 -24.89 -56.46
C ALA A 991 30.12 -23.50 -56.92
N ASP A 992 28.89 -23.13 -56.57
CA ASP A 992 28.30 -21.81 -56.84
C ASP A 992 28.55 -20.79 -55.70
N ASN A 993 29.43 -21.12 -54.76
CA ASN A 993 29.79 -20.35 -53.58
C ASN A 993 28.64 -20.19 -52.56
N LYS A 994 27.58 -21.00 -52.66
CA LYS A 994 26.58 -21.15 -51.60
C LYS A 994 27.08 -22.12 -50.53
N HIS A 995 26.68 -21.88 -49.29
CA HIS A 995 27.06 -22.71 -48.15
C HIS A 995 25.92 -23.62 -47.69
N GLY A 996 26.29 -24.77 -47.10
CA GLY A 996 25.39 -25.71 -46.44
C GLY A 996 24.98 -25.26 -45.05
N ASN A 997 24.54 -26.19 -44.20
CA ASN A 997 24.16 -25.87 -42.83
C ASN A 997 25.39 -25.54 -41.97
N TYR A 998 25.15 -24.87 -40.85
CA TYR A 998 26.16 -24.65 -39.83
C TYR A 998 26.27 -25.88 -38.93
N VAL A 999 27.43 -26.54 -38.95
CA VAL A 999 27.74 -27.63 -38.02
C VAL A 999 28.44 -27.02 -36.80
N THR A 1000 27.65 -26.54 -35.85
CA THR A 1000 28.14 -25.96 -34.58
C THR A 1000 28.46 -27.05 -33.58
N LEU A 1001 29.66 -26.98 -32.97
CA LEU A 1001 30.09 -27.88 -31.91
C LEU A 1001 29.44 -27.47 -30.58
N SER A 1002 29.01 -28.46 -29.77
CA SER A 1002 28.30 -28.21 -28.52
C SER A 1002 29.20 -27.77 -27.34
N SER A 1003 30.52 -27.93 -27.46
CA SER A 1003 31.49 -27.59 -26.42
C SER A 1003 32.06 -26.18 -26.65
N ARG A 1004 32.53 -25.55 -25.56
CA ARG A 1004 33.32 -24.32 -25.60
C ARG A 1004 34.81 -24.66 -25.56
N TYR A 1005 35.63 -23.88 -26.24
CA TYR A 1005 37.07 -24.13 -26.35
C TYR A 1005 37.87 -22.90 -25.99
N THR A 1006 38.81 -23.04 -25.06
CA THR A 1006 39.57 -21.93 -24.46
C THR A 1006 41.03 -22.06 -24.87
N PRO A 1007 41.56 -21.21 -25.76
CA PRO A 1007 43.00 -21.16 -26.05
C PRO A 1007 43.80 -20.93 -24.75
N GLY A 1008 44.86 -21.71 -24.55
CA GLY A 1008 45.78 -21.56 -23.41
C GLY A 1008 46.98 -20.69 -23.78
N ILE A 1009 47.74 -20.20 -22.80
CA ILE A 1009 49.01 -19.48 -23.03
C ILE A 1009 50.19 -20.44 -22.84
N ASP A 1010 51.27 -20.26 -23.63
CA ASP A 1010 52.58 -20.91 -23.48
C ASP A 1010 53.61 -19.77 -23.52
N SER A 1011 53.99 -19.30 -22.34
CA SER A 1011 54.64 -18.01 -22.12
C SER A 1011 56.14 -18.03 -22.42
N ASP A 1012 56.80 -19.18 -22.31
CA ASP A 1012 58.23 -19.34 -22.63
C ASP A 1012 58.50 -20.15 -23.91
N GLY A 1013 57.46 -20.77 -24.48
CA GLY A 1013 57.47 -21.34 -25.82
C GLY A 1013 58.09 -22.73 -25.89
N ASP A 1014 58.05 -23.50 -24.80
CA ASP A 1014 58.62 -24.84 -24.73
C ASP A 1014 57.66 -25.96 -25.15
N GLY A 1015 56.39 -25.62 -25.34
CA GLY A 1015 55.34 -26.52 -25.83
C GLY A 1015 54.39 -27.04 -24.74
N VAL A 1016 54.57 -26.66 -23.48
CA VAL A 1016 53.60 -26.86 -22.40
C VAL A 1016 52.83 -25.56 -22.17
N LEU A 1017 51.52 -25.63 -21.92
CA LEU A 1017 50.73 -24.42 -21.64
C LEU A 1017 50.97 -23.98 -20.19
N ASP A 1018 50.99 -22.68 -19.88
CA ASP A 1018 51.34 -22.15 -18.55
C ASP A 1018 50.54 -22.74 -17.38
N HIS A 1019 49.32 -23.20 -17.64
CA HIS A 1019 48.47 -23.83 -16.61
C HIS A 1019 48.77 -25.31 -16.37
N GLU A 1020 49.56 -25.92 -17.25
CA GLU A 1020 50.08 -27.29 -17.22
C GLU A 1020 51.60 -27.30 -16.94
N ASP A 1021 52.21 -26.12 -16.74
CA ASP A 1021 53.64 -25.90 -16.55
C ASP A 1021 53.92 -25.29 -15.17
N ALA A 1022 54.80 -25.92 -14.38
CA ALA A 1022 55.19 -25.43 -13.06
C ALA A 1022 56.10 -24.18 -13.15
N PHE A 1023 56.84 -24.02 -14.24
CA PHE A 1023 57.73 -22.89 -14.51
C PHE A 1023 57.39 -22.21 -15.83
N PRO A 1024 56.21 -21.58 -15.94
CA PRO A 1024 55.65 -21.04 -17.18
C PRO A 1024 56.41 -19.81 -17.74
N GLN A 1025 57.63 -19.54 -17.31
CA GLN A 1025 58.50 -18.48 -17.82
C GLN A 1025 59.94 -18.98 -18.06
N ASP A 1026 60.22 -20.26 -17.83
CA ASP A 1026 61.51 -20.89 -18.00
C ASP A 1026 61.40 -22.15 -18.86
N SER A 1027 61.58 -21.97 -20.17
CA SER A 1027 61.54 -23.05 -21.17
C SER A 1027 62.52 -24.22 -20.96
N SER A 1028 63.36 -24.18 -19.91
CA SER A 1028 64.22 -25.29 -19.50
C SER A 1028 63.69 -26.09 -18.31
N GLU A 1029 62.62 -25.67 -17.66
CA GLU A 1029 62.01 -26.33 -16.52
C GLU A 1029 60.51 -26.46 -16.73
N GLN A 1030 59.93 -27.64 -16.49
CA GLN A 1030 58.49 -27.87 -16.72
C GLN A 1030 57.78 -28.48 -15.50
N LEU A 1031 58.56 -29.11 -14.59
CA LEU A 1031 58.08 -29.88 -13.45
C LEU A 1031 58.82 -29.40 -12.19
N ASP A 1032 58.09 -29.35 -11.09
CA ASP A 1032 58.52 -29.04 -9.71
C ASP A 1032 57.93 -30.15 -8.82
N THR A 1033 58.59 -31.30 -8.78
CA THR A 1033 58.00 -32.52 -8.21
C THR A 1033 57.76 -32.38 -6.70
N ASP A 1034 58.64 -31.70 -5.96
CA ASP A 1034 58.49 -31.45 -4.52
C ASP A 1034 57.82 -30.11 -4.17
N GLY A 1035 57.70 -29.20 -5.15
CA GLY A 1035 57.01 -27.93 -5.01
C GLY A 1035 57.83 -26.88 -4.25
N ASP A 1036 59.15 -27.02 -4.16
CA ASP A 1036 60.02 -26.09 -3.44
C ASP A 1036 60.30 -24.79 -4.22
N GLY A 1037 59.96 -24.78 -5.52
CA GLY A 1037 60.14 -23.66 -6.44
C GLY A 1037 61.43 -23.72 -7.26
N THR A 1038 62.14 -24.85 -7.25
CA THR A 1038 63.25 -25.21 -8.13
C THR A 1038 62.78 -26.28 -9.11
N GLY A 1039 63.02 -26.10 -10.41
CA GLY A 1039 62.59 -27.09 -11.39
C GLY A 1039 63.48 -28.32 -11.37
N ASN A 1040 62.89 -29.48 -11.67
CA ASN A 1040 63.58 -30.77 -11.63
C ASN A 1040 64.91 -30.83 -12.42
N ASN A 1041 65.07 -30.08 -13.53
CA ASN A 1041 66.37 -30.12 -14.23
C ASN A 1041 67.47 -29.31 -13.51
N ALA A 1042 67.11 -28.49 -12.52
CA ALA A 1042 67.99 -27.67 -11.70
C ALA A 1042 68.06 -28.12 -10.23
N ASP A 1043 67.09 -28.90 -9.77
CA ASP A 1043 67.13 -29.56 -8.47
C ASP A 1043 68.06 -30.79 -8.50
N THR A 1044 68.48 -31.24 -7.32
CA THR A 1044 69.34 -32.43 -7.14
C THR A 1044 68.72 -33.44 -6.17
N ASP A 1045 67.50 -33.17 -5.74
CA ASP A 1045 66.64 -33.91 -4.82
C ASP A 1045 65.20 -33.60 -5.28
N ASP A 1046 64.85 -34.13 -6.45
CA ASP A 1046 63.68 -33.72 -7.23
C ASP A 1046 62.34 -33.94 -6.48
N ASP A 1047 62.28 -34.88 -5.55
CA ASP A 1047 61.09 -35.18 -4.75
C ASP A 1047 61.18 -34.76 -3.27
N GLY A 1048 62.35 -34.29 -2.83
CA GLY A 1048 62.55 -33.61 -1.56
C GLY A 1048 62.57 -34.54 -0.34
N ASP A 1049 62.97 -35.80 -0.50
CA ASP A 1049 63.00 -36.79 0.58
C ASP A 1049 64.33 -36.84 1.38
N GLU A 1050 65.26 -35.95 1.04
CA GLU A 1050 66.62 -35.81 1.56
C GLU A 1050 67.64 -36.85 1.02
N ILE A 1051 67.27 -37.68 0.03
CA ILE A 1051 68.16 -38.52 -0.78
C ILE A 1051 68.40 -37.83 -2.14
N LEU A 1052 69.65 -37.73 -2.55
CA LEU A 1052 69.98 -37.05 -3.82
C LEU A 1052 69.65 -37.96 -5.00
N ASP A 1053 69.22 -37.39 -6.14
CA ASP A 1053 68.77 -38.18 -7.30
C ASP A 1053 69.81 -39.20 -7.82
N ASP A 1054 71.10 -38.93 -7.62
CA ASP A 1054 72.21 -39.83 -8.02
C ASP A 1054 72.37 -41.05 -7.09
N ASP A 1055 71.81 -40.99 -5.88
CA ASP A 1055 71.82 -42.02 -4.84
C ASP A 1055 70.41 -42.62 -4.58
N ASP A 1056 69.39 -42.15 -5.31
CA ASP A 1056 67.99 -42.58 -5.26
C ASP A 1056 67.62 -43.44 -6.48
N GLU A 1057 67.01 -44.61 -6.27
CA GLU A 1057 66.52 -45.44 -7.38
C GLU A 1057 65.17 -44.95 -7.94
N PHE A 1058 64.42 -44.15 -7.16
CA PHE A 1058 63.14 -43.51 -7.50
C PHE A 1058 63.14 -41.98 -7.23
N PRO A 1059 63.98 -41.20 -7.93
CA PRO A 1059 64.20 -39.75 -7.67
C PRO A 1059 63.00 -38.80 -7.85
N LEU A 1060 61.80 -39.33 -8.12
CA LEU A 1060 60.58 -38.53 -8.30
C LEU A 1060 59.45 -38.97 -7.34
N ASP A 1061 59.73 -39.87 -6.41
CA ASP A 1061 58.80 -40.40 -5.43
C ASP A 1061 59.42 -40.34 -4.03
N ALA A 1062 59.12 -39.26 -3.31
CA ALA A 1062 59.65 -38.99 -1.98
C ALA A 1062 59.34 -40.02 -0.89
N THR A 1063 58.58 -41.06 -1.24
CA THR A 1063 58.26 -42.17 -0.35
C THR A 1063 59.06 -43.42 -0.63
N GLU A 1064 59.92 -43.43 -1.64
CA GLU A 1064 60.61 -44.63 -2.08
C GLU A 1064 62.04 -44.32 -2.55
N SER A 1065 63.01 -45.09 -2.07
CA SER A 1065 64.41 -44.87 -2.44
C SER A 1065 65.24 -46.16 -2.52
N VAL A 1066 64.62 -47.32 -2.25
CA VAL A 1066 65.32 -48.61 -2.18
C VAL A 1066 64.59 -49.65 -3.02
N ASP A 1067 65.32 -50.34 -3.88
CA ASP A 1067 64.85 -51.50 -4.65
C ASP A 1067 65.79 -52.68 -4.32
N THR A 1068 65.38 -53.55 -3.41
CA THR A 1068 66.24 -54.58 -2.82
C THR A 1068 66.58 -55.70 -3.81
N ASP A 1069 65.66 -56.03 -4.71
CA ASP A 1069 65.83 -57.11 -5.68
C ASP A 1069 66.13 -56.62 -7.11
N GLY A 1070 65.93 -55.33 -7.36
CA GLY A 1070 66.25 -54.66 -8.61
C GLY A 1070 65.21 -54.86 -9.72
N ASP A 1071 63.96 -55.16 -9.38
CA ASP A 1071 62.89 -55.40 -10.35
C ASP A 1071 62.24 -54.12 -10.92
N GLY A 1072 62.55 -52.97 -10.31
CA GLY A 1072 62.02 -51.65 -10.65
C GLY A 1072 60.78 -51.25 -9.86
N THR A 1073 60.39 -52.01 -8.84
CA THR A 1073 59.39 -51.68 -7.83
C THR A 1073 60.10 -51.45 -6.51
N GLY A 1074 59.94 -50.28 -5.89
CA GLY A 1074 60.63 -50.02 -4.64
C GLY A 1074 59.98 -50.71 -3.45
N ASN A 1075 60.75 -50.91 -2.39
CA ASN A 1075 60.41 -51.77 -1.26
C ASN A 1075 59.09 -51.41 -0.54
N ASN A 1076 58.67 -50.13 -0.51
CA ASN A 1076 57.38 -49.77 0.11
C ASN A 1076 56.17 -50.13 -0.77
N ALA A 1077 56.40 -50.37 -2.06
CA ALA A 1077 55.38 -50.76 -3.03
C ALA A 1077 55.46 -52.24 -3.44
N ASP A 1078 56.64 -52.85 -3.33
CA ASP A 1078 56.81 -54.29 -3.46
C ASP A 1078 56.22 -55.01 -2.24
N THR A 1079 55.79 -56.25 -2.44
CA THR A 1079 55.19 -57.09 -1.41
C THR A 1079 55.99 -58.37 -1.16
N ASP A 1080 57.11 -58.50 -1.84
CA ASP A 1080 58.09 -59.59 -1.81
C ASP A 1080 59.47 -58.98 -2.13
N ASP A 1081 59.99 -58.19 -1.19
CA ASP A 1081 61.14 -57.28 -1.34
C ASP A 1081 62.44 -57.99 -1.78
N ASP A 1082 62.54 -59.30 -1.60
CA ASP A 1082 63.69 -60.11 -2.04
C ASP A 1082 63.35 -61.15 -3.13
N ASN A 1083 62.08 -61.18 -3.54
CA ASN A 1083 61.50 -62.00 -4.59
C ASN A 1083 61.73 -63.51 -4.45
N ASP A 1084 61.60 -64.02 -3.22
CA ASP A 1084 61.74 -65.45 -2.90
C ASP A 1084 60.44 -66.25 -2.92
N ASN A 1085 59.32 -65.58 -3.19
CA ASN A 1085 57.93 -66.06 -3.20
C ASN A 1085 57.26 -66.20 -1.82
N VAL A 1086 57.88 -65.72 -0.75
CA VAL A 1086 57.23 -65.47 0.54
C VAL A 1086 56.96 -63.97 0.64
N LEU A 1087 55.69 -63.60 0.83
CA LEU A 1087 55.33 -62.19 0.92
C LEU A 1087 55.89 -61.57 2.21
N ASP A 1088 56.34 -60.32 2.18
CA ASP A 1088 56.96 -59.64 3.34
C ASP A 1088 56.10 -59.67 4.60
N GLU A 1089 54.78 -59.66 4.45
CA GLU A 1089 53.83 -59.74 5.57
C GLU A 1089 53.83 -61.10 6.30
N LYS A 1090 54.45 -62.11 5.70
CA LYS A 1090 54.53 -63.50 6.16
C LYS A 1090 55.96 -64.03 6.18
N ASP A 1091 56.94 -63.17 5.92
CA ASP A 1091 58.34 -63.53 5.96
C ASP A 1091 58.99 -62.89 7.20
N GLU A 1092 59.64 -63.70 8.04
CA GLU A 1092 60.45 -63.19 9.14
C GLU A 1092 61.75 -62.51 8.62
N TYR A 1093 62.16 -62.80 7.38
CA TYR A 1093 63.34 -62.23 6.73
C TYR A 1093 63.05 -61.58 5.35
N PRO A 1094 62.18 -60.56 5.25
CA PRO A 1094 61.67 -60.01 3.97
C PRO A 1094 62.70 -59.45 2.98
N LEU A 1095 63.96 -59.28 3.41
CA LEU A 1095 65.04 -58.70 2.59
C LEU A 1095 66.12 -59.74 2.25
N ILE A 1096 65.88 -61.02 2.57
CA ILE A 1096 66.85 -62.11 2.46
C ILE A 1096 66.18 -63.41 1.99
N SER A 1097 66.29 -63.69 0.70
CA SER A 1097 65.69 -64.89 0.08
C SER A 1097 66.02 -66.24 0.76
N LEU A 1098 64.98 -67.01 1.11
CA LEU A 1098 64.98 -68.39 1.63
C LEU A 1098 65.64 -69.40 0.68
N GLY A 1099 65.47 -69.19 -0.63
CA GLY A 1099 65.95 -70.09 -1.67
C GLY A 1099 65.24 -71.45 -1.67
N ASP A 1100 65.99 -72.56 -1.76
CA ASP A 1100 65.43 -73.92 -1.86
C ASP A 1100 65.22 -74.60 -0.47
N ARG A 1101 65.17 -73.84 0.63
CA ARG A 1101 65.03 -74.40 2.00
C ARG A 1101 63.59 -74.85 2.27
N ALA A 1102 63.43 -75.86 3.12
CA ALA A 1102 62.11 -76.35 3.50
C ALA A 1102 61.51 -75.45 4.58
N ASP A 1103 60.22 -75.18 4.44
CA ASP A 1103 59.37 -74.37 5.32
C ASP A 1103 58.01 -75.10 5.35
N ALA A 1104 57.69 -75.72 6.50
CA ALA A 1104 56.57 -76.65 6.61
C ALA A 1104 55.24 -75.96 6.92
N ASP A 1105 55.25 -74.87 7.67
CA ASP A 1105 54.05 -74.08 7.99
C ASP A 1105 53.89 -72.83 7.10
N GLY A 1106 54.94 -72.44 6.38
CA GLY A 1106 54.92 -71.37 5.38
C GLY A 1106 55.15 -69.97 5.95
N ASP A 1107 55.86 -69.85 7.07
CA ASP A 1107 56.08 -68.60 7.81
C ASP A 1107 57.39 -67.87 7.46
N GLY A 1108 58.13 -68.36 6.48
CA GLY A 1108 59.39 -67.77 6.03
C GLY A 1108 60.59 -68.11 6.92
N ILE A 1109 60.42 -68.97 7.93
CA ILE A 1109 61.53 -69.52 8.72
C ILE A 1109 61.83 -70.94 8.18
N PRO A 1110 63.08 -71.25 7.80
CA PRO A 1110 63.38 -72.59 7.34
C PRO A 1110 63.36 -73.59 8.51
N ASN A 1111 62.73 -74.77 8.36
CA ASN A 1111 62.72 -75.85 9.36
C ASN A 1111 64.14 -76.16 9.91
N ASP A 1112 65.14 -76.12 9.01
CA ASP A 1112 66.54 -76.33 9.34
C ASP A 1112 67.40 -75.20 8.75
N CYS A 1113 68.21 -74.54 9.58
CA CYS A 1113 69.12 -73.49 9.14
C CYS A 1113 70.61 -73.91 9.22
N ASP A 1114 71.24 -74.00 8.04
CA ASP A 1114 72.67 -74.25 7.85
C ASP A 1114 73.56 -73.01 8.10
N ALA A 1115 74.88 -73.17 7.96
CA ALA A 1115 75.83 -72.08 8.25
C ALA A 1115 75.71 -70.89 7.27
N ASP A 1116 75.17 -71.12 6.07
CA ASP A 1116 75.03 -70.08 5.05
C ASP A 1116 73.82 -69.19 5.39
N CYS A 1117 72.66 -69.74 5.78
CA CYS A 1117 71.54 -68.91 6.24
C CYS A 1117 71.83 -68.19 7.56
N GLN A 1118 72.56 -68.81 8.49
CA GLN A 1118 72.99 -68.12 9.72
C GLN A 1118 73.92 -66.93 9.46
N THR A 1119 74.70 -66.98 8.36
CA THR A 1119 75.57 -65.86 7.96
C THR A 1119 74.78 -64.74 7.29
N ALA A 1120 73.69 -65.08 6.59
CA ALA A 1120 72.77 -64.12 6.01
C ALA A 1120 71.94 -63.41 7.10
N GLY A 1121 71.62 -64.11 8.19
CA GLY A 1121 70.91 -63.54 9.35
C GLY A 1121 69.78 -64.40 9.90
N MET A 1122 69.50 -65.55 9.27
CA MET A 1122 68.37 -66.43 9.59
C MET A 1122 68.64 -67.42 10.74
N ALA A 1123 67.56 -68.00 11.27
CA ALA A 1123 67.55 -69.10 12.25
C ALA A 1123 66.62 -70.25 11.78
N ALA A 1124 66.73 -71.42 12.42
CA ALA A 1124 65.83 -72.56 12.17
C ALA A 1124 64.54 -72.41 12.98
N ASP A 1125 63.41 -72.90 12.46
CA ASP A 1125 62.15 -72.99 13.19
C ASP A 1125 62.23 -74.07 14.30
N THR A 1126 61.38 -73.94 15.32
CA THR A 1126 61.37 -74.80 16.52
C THR A 1126 60.02 -75.47 16.79
N ASP A 1127 59.02 -75.20 15.95
CA ASP A 1127 57.65 -75.73 15.98
C ASP A 1127 57.18 -75.85 14.52
N ASP A 1128 57.78 -76.81 13.79
CA ASP A 1128 57.77 -76.91 12.33
C ASP A 1128 56.36 -76.97 11.70
N ASP A 1129 55.32 -77.35 12.44
CA ASP A 1129 53.93 -77.39 11.98
C ASP A 1129 52.98 -76.44 12.75
N ASN A 1130 53.54 -75.71 13.72
CA ASN A 1130 52.93 -74.63 14.48
C ASN A 1130 51.64 -75.04 15.21
N ASP A 1131 51.60 -76.28 15.70
CA ASP A 1131 50.48 -76.81 16.49
C ASP A 1131 50.52 -76.34 17.96
N GLY A 1132 51.64 -75.73 18.36
CA GLY A 1132 51.91 -75.20 19.68
C GLY A 1132 52.72 -76.14 20.58
N VAL A 1133 53.19 -77.28 20.06
CA VAL A 1133 54.10 -78.21 20.72
C VAL A 1133 55.43 -78.21 19.98
N LEU A 1134 56.48 -77.71 20.65
CA LEU A 1134 57.82 -77.67 20.07
C LEU A 1134 58.26 -79.05 19.57
N ASP A 1135 58.97 -79.13 18.45
CA ASP A 1135 59.35 -80.39 17.78
C ASP A 1135 60.06 -81.41 18.68
N GLY A 1136 60.77 -80.92 19.71
CA GLY A 1136 61.47 -81.76 20.67
C GLY A 1136 60.57 -82.47 21.69
N ASP A 1137 59.37 -81.94 21.90
CA ASP A 1137 58.34 -82.42 22.82
C ASP A 1137 57.12 -83.02 22.08
N ASP A 1138 57.07 -82.90 20.75
CA ASP A 1138 56.05 -83.47 19.88
C ASP A 1138 56.41 -84.88 19.39
N ALA A 1139 55.45 -85.82 19.48
CA ALA A 1139 55.60 -87.16 18.94
C ALA A 1139 55.54 -87.20 17.40
N LEU A 1140 54.85 -86.25 16.77
CA LEU A 1140 54.66 -86.08 15.33
C LEU A 1140 54.87 -84.59 14.90
N PRO A 1141 56.13 -84.09 14.89
CA PRO A 1141 56.47 -82.66 14.66
C PRO A 1141 56.16 -82.05 13.28
N LEU A 1142 55.40 -82.75 12.44
CA LEU A 1142 55.03 -82.30 11.08
C LEU A 1142 53.54 -82.51 10.79
N ASP A 1143 52.76 -82.90 11.79
CA ASP A 1143 51.31 -83.08 11.73
C ASP A 1143 50.63 -82.31 12.85
N ALA A 1144 50.23 -81.08 12.54
CA ALA A 1144 49.61 -80.15 13.48
C ALA A 1144 48.25 -80.57 14.07
N THR A 1145 47.81 -81.81 13.84
CA THR A 1145 46.58 -82.37 14.40
C THR A 1145 46.80 -83.38 15.50
N GLU A 1146 48.05 -83.75 15.80
CA GLU A 1146 48.33 -84.82 16.75
C GLU A 1146 49.73 -84.71 17.37
N SER A 1147 49.75 -84.49 18.68
CA SER A 1147 50.98 -84.36 19.46
C SER A 1147 51.09 -85.39 20.60
N VAL A 1148 50.09 -86.26 20.80
CA VAL A 1148 50.05 -87.22 21.91
C VAL A 1148 49.80 -88.64 21.44
N ASP A 1149 50.75 -89.51 21.78
CA ASP A 1149 50.69 -90.96 21.59
C ASP A 1149 50.89 -91.62 22.97
N THR A 1150 49.78 -91.96 23.64
CA THR A 1150 49.76 -92.39 25.05
C THR A 1150 50.45 -93.73 25.25
N ASP A 1151 50.34 -94.67 24.31
CA ASP A 1151 50.94 -96.00 24.40
C ASP A 1151 52.26 -96.14 23.61
N GLY A 1152 52.57 -95.16 22.76
CA GLY A 1152 53.84 -95.01 22.05
C GLY A 1152 53.95 -95.91 20.82
N ASP A 1153 52.84 -96.29 20.19
CA ASP A 1153 52.83 -97.21 19.04
C ASP A 1153 53.06 -96.53 17.67
N GLY A 1154 53.08 -95.20 17.64
CA GLY A 1154 53.25 -94.36 16.46
C GLY A 1154 51.94 -93.93 15.80
N THR A 1155 50.79 -94.24 16.42
CA THR A 1155 49.46 -93.73 16.09
C THR A 1155 49.02 -92.83 17.23
N GLY A 1156 48.67 -91.57 16.95
CA GLY A 1156 48.22 -90.71 18.05
C GLY A 1156 46.81 -91.04 18.54
N ASN A 1157 46.53 -90.59 19.76
CA ASN A 1157 45.30 -90.90 20.50
C ASN A 1157 44.02 -90.54 19.72
N ASN A 1158 44.05 -89.50 18.86
CA ASN A 1158 42.85 -89.11 18.12
C ASN A 1158 42.40 -90.18 17.09
N ALA A 1159 43.31 -91.07 16.71
CA ALA A 1159 43.12 -92.11 15.70
C ALA A 1159 43.13 -93.52 16.32
N ASP A 1160 43.63 -93.69 17.54
CA ASP A 1160 43.53 -94.92 18.30
C ASP A 1160 42.12 -95.09 18.94
N LEU A 1161 41.75 -96.31 19.33
CA LEU A 1161 40.45 -96.66 19.93
C LEU A 1161 40.56 -97.30 21.31
N ASP A 1162 41.79 -97.44 21.81
CA ASP A 1162 42.19 -98.04 23.09
C ASP A 1162 43.49 -97.33 23.52
N ASP A 1163 43.37 -96.05 23.86
CA ASP A 1163 44.49 -95.09 23.95
C ASP A 1163 45.56 -95.52 24.98
N ASP A 1164 45.20 -96.27 26.02
CA ASP A 1164 46.14 -96.79 27.03
C ASP A 1164 46.44 -98.29 26.91
N ASN A 1165 45.78 -98.96 25.95
CA ASN A 1165 45.95 -100.35 25.56
C ASN A 1165 45.80 -101.36 26.73
N ASP A 1166 44.91 -101.06 27.69
CA ASP A 1166 44.64 -101.93 28.84
C ASP A 1166 43.70 -103.10 28.52
N GLY A 1167 43.07 -103.02 27.34
CA GLY A 1167 42.18 -104.02 26.77
C GLY A 1167 40.69 -103.70 26.93
N VAL A 1168 40.33 -102.52 27.43
CA VAL A 1168 38.98 -101.95 27.41
C VAL A 1168 38.98 -100.72 26.49
N LEU A 1169 38.20 -100.77 25.42
CA LEU A 1169 38.11 -99.65 24.46
C LEU A 1169 37.62 -98.37 25.15
N ASP A 1170 38.09 -97.21 24.69
CA ASP A 1170 37.86 -95.92 25.36
C ASP A 1170 36.38 -95.61 25.60
N GLY A 1171 35.50 -96.07 24.71
CA GLY A 1171 34.07 -95.84 24.82
C GLY A 1171 33.36 -96.63 25.93
N ASP A 1172 33.99 -97.70 26.40
CA ASP A 1172 33.50 -98.55 27.50
C ASP A 1172 34.34 -98.37 28.78
N ASP A 1173 35.41 -97.58 28.74
CA ASP A 1173 36.28 -97.26 29.87
C ASP A 1173 35.93 -95.91 30.51
N ALA A 1174 35.88 -95.87 31.85
CA ALA A 1174 35.70 -94.62 32.58
C ALA A 1174 36.97 -93.76 32.63
N PHE A 1175 38.14 -94.36 32.40
CA PHE A 1175 39.48 -93.75 32.42
C PHE A 1175 40.32 -94.24 31.23
N PRO A 1176 39.96 -93.85 29.99
CA PRO A 1176 40.57 -94.36 28.75
C PRO A 1176 42.07 -94.07 28.54
N LEU A 1177 42.68 -93.28 29.42
CA LEU A 1177 44.10 -92.91 29.37
C LEU A 1177 44.90 -93.48 30.56
N ASN A 1178 44.29 -94.34 31.37
CA ASN A 1178 44.90 -94.91 32.56
C ASN A 1178 44.62 -96.41 32.69
N ALA A 1179 45.57 -97.20 32.21
CA ALA A 1179 45.52 -98.65 32.15
C ALA A 1179 45.41 -99.40 33.49
N SER A 1180 45.23 -98.70 34.61
CA SER A 1180 45.05 -99.26 35.95
C SER A 1180 43.65 -99.05 36.55
N GLU A 1181 42.79 -98.26 35.92
CA GLU A 1181 41.44 -97.94 36.40
C GLU A 1181 40.46 -98.07 35.25
N THR A 1182 39.39 -98.83 35.43
CA THR A 1182 38.38 -99.03 34.35
C THR A 1182 36.96 -98.76 34.80
N THR A 1183 36.76 -98.38 36.07
CA THR A 1183 35.41 -98.25 36.65
C THR A 1183 35.35 -97.21 37.77
N ASP A 1184 34.34 -96.35 37.73
CA ASP A 1184 33.95 -95.40 38.78
C ASP A 1184 32.49 -95.71 39.19
N THR A 1185 32.31 -96.21 40.41
CA THR A 1185 31.02 -96.76 40.85
C THR A 1185 30.06 -95.73 41.40
N ASP A 1186 30.54 -94.70 42.07
CA ASP A 1186 29.67 -93.64 42.60
C ASP A 1186 29.63 -92.39 41.71
N GLY A 1187 30.46 -92.35 40.67
CA GLY A 1187 30.43 -91.37 39.60
C GLY A 1187 31.06 -90.04 39.98
N ASP A 1188 32.01 -90.05 40.91
CA ASP A 1188 32.66 -88.85 41.41
C ASP A 1188 33.90 -88.42 40.61
N GLY A 1189 34.34 -89.27 39.68
CA GLY A 1189 35.50 -89.03 38.80
C GLY A 1189 36.82 -89.59 39.34
N ILE A 1190 36.83 -90.31 40.47
CA ILE A 1190 37.98 -91.04 40.97
C ILE A 1190 37.76 -92.54 40.75
N GLY A 1191 38.75 -93.21 40.16
CA GLY A 1191 38.66 -94.64 39.89
C GLY A 1191 38.49 -95.44 41.17
N ASN A 1192 37.65 -96.46 41.13
CA ASN A 1192 37.32 -97.29 42.29
C ASN A 1192 38.55 -97.82 43.05
N ASN A 1193 39.68 -98.08 42.38
CA ASN A 1193 40.86 -98.61 43.08
C ASN A 1193 41.58 -97.52 43.90
N SER A 1194 41.34 -96.25 43.60
CA SER A 1194 41.96 -95.08 44.23
C SER A 1194 41.04 -94.28 45.16
N ASP A 1195 39.72 -94.54 45.12
CA ASP A 1195 38.70 -93.77 45.84
C ASP A 1195 38.55 -94.17 47.33
N ASN A 1196 38.83 -93.22 48.24
CA ASN A 1196 38.70 -93.37 49.69
C ASN A 1196 37.24 -93.35 50.21
N CYS A 1197 36.26 -93.06 49.36
CA CYS A 1197 34.84 -93.35 49.60
C CYS A 1197 34.13 -93.92 48.36
N SER A 1198 34.67 -94.94 47.69
CA SER A 1198 34.16 -95.67 46.48
C SER A 1198 32.65 -95.91 46.23
N LEU A 1199 31.74 -95.60 47.15
CA LEU A 1199 30.28 -95.70 47.01
C LEU A 1199 29.56 -94.37 47.32
N ASN A 1200 30.28 -93.35 47.74
CA ASN A 1200 29.80 -92.08 48.26
C ASN A 1200 30.65 -90.93 47.69
N ALA A 1201 30.17 -90.37 46.59
CA ALA A 1201 30.88 -89.36 45.82
C ALA A 1201 31.54 -88.27 46.68
N ASN A 1202 32.87 -88.25 46.64
CA ASN A 1202 33.73 -87.31 47.32
C ASN A 1202 34.95 -87.01 46.45
N SER A 1203 34.73 -86.41 45.29
CA SER A 1203 35.77 -86.16 44.29
C SER A 1203 36.98 -85.34 44.77
N ASN A 1204 36.85 -84.64 45.91
CA ASN A 1204 37.95 -83.94 46.57
C ASN A 1204 38.84 -84.85 47.44
N GLN A 1205 38.45 -86.12 47.61
CA GLN A 1205 39.10 -87.18 48.38
C GLN A 1205 39.55 -86.70 49.76
N THR A 1206 38.83 -85.71 50.32
CA THR A 1206 39.27 -85.04 51.54
C THR A 1206 39.10 -86.00 52.69
N ASP A 1207 40.21 -86.27 53.33
CA ASP A 1207 40.36 -87.15 54.47
C ASP A 1207 41.19 -86.32 55.46
N THR A 1208 40.48 -85.60 56.35
CA THR A 1208 41.07 -84.54 57.17
C THR A 1208 41.94 -85.13 58.28
N ASP A 1209 41.69 -86.37 58.70
CA ASP A 1209 42.53 -87.09 59.65
C ASP A 1209 43.43 -88.17 59.02
N ASP A 1210 43.39 -88.31 57.68
CA ASP A 1210 44.19 -89.23 56.84
C ASP A 1210 44.00 -90.72 57.23
N ASP A 1211 42.79 -91.14 57.61
CA ASP A 1211 42.51 -92.52 58.05
C ASP A 1211 42.25 -93.52 56.91
N GLY A 1212 42.10 -93.01 55.68
CA GLY A 1212 41.78 -93.77 54.48
C GLY A 1212 40.29 -93.82 54.15
N SER A 1213 39.44 -93.17 54.94
CA SER A 1213 38.02 -92.93 54.67
C SER A 1213 37.83 -91.43 54.51
N GLY A 1214 37.37 -90.98 53.34
CA GLY A 1214 37.13 -89.56 53.16
C GLY A 1214 36.06 -89.03 54.14
N ASN A 1215 36.18 -87.78 54.55
CA ASN A 1215 35.25 -87.07 55.46
C ASN A 1215 33.77 -87.24 55.10
N VAL A 1216 33.46 -87.44 53.81
CA VAL A 1216 32.08 -87.65 53.34
C VAL A 1216 31.51 -88.99 53.82
N CYS A 1217 32.35 -90.02 53.91
CA CYS A 1217 31.98 -91.33 54.42
C CYS A 1217 32.50 -91.60 55.84
N ASP A 1218 33.29 -90.68 56.41
CA ASP A 1218 33.69 -90.65 57.81
C ASP A 1218 32.74 -89.83 58.70
N THR A 1219 32.78 -90.05 60.00
CA THR A 1219 31.86 -89.47 60.98
C THR A 1219 32.53 -88.57 62.02
N ASP A 1220 33.87 -88.51 62.05
CA ASP A 1220 34.67 -87.72 62.98
C ASP A 1220 35.80 -87.00 62.22
N ASP A 1221 35.42 -86.17 61.25
CA ASP A 1221 36.30 -85.69 60.18
C ASP A 1221 37.63 -85.08 60.66
N ASP A 1222 37.72 -84.45 61.84
CA ASP A 1222 38.98 -83.84 62.32
C ASP A 1222 39.75 -84.69 63.35
N GLY A 1223 39.25 -85.89 63.66
CA GLY A 1223 39.86 -86.84 64.56
C GLY A 1223 40.07 -86.30 65.99
N ASP A 1224 39.41 -85.20 66.38
CA ASP A 1224 39.55 -84.61 67.72
C ASP A 1224 38.74 -85.37 68.79
N GLY A 1225 37.91 -86.32 68.35
CA GLY A 1225 37.06 -87.16 69.18
C GLY A 1225 35.70 -86.53 69.51
N VAL A 1226 35.31 -85.46 68.80
CA VAL A 1226 34.02 -84.79 68.88
C VAL A 1226 33.34 -84.82 67.50
N LEU A 1227 32.42 -85.78 67.37
CA LEU A 1227 31.49 -85.90 66.23
C LEU A 1227 30.72 -84.62 65.92
#